data_AF-A0A2V6LXJ4-F1
#
_entry.id   AF-A0A2V6LXJ4-F1
#
_cell.length_a   1.000
_cell.length_b   1.000
_cell.length_c   1.000
_cell.angle_alpha   90.00
_cell.angle_beta   90.00
_cell.angle_gamma   90.00
#
_symmetry.space_group_name_H-M   'P 1'
#
loop_
_entity.id
_entity.type
_entity.pdbx_description
1 polymer ?
#
loop_
_entity_poly.entity_id
_entity_poly.type
_entity_poly.pdbx_seq_one_letter_code
_entity_poly.pdbx_strand_id
1 'polypeptide(L)'
;DKAELSFYQETRKEELFALKEELFFTIDEKSQEADLSEQGRSFMNPDDPNAFVLPDLISEFTEIDLNQSLSDEEKEKQKGERQQLCDTQAERIHNISQLLRAYCLFEKDVQYVVEENKVVIVDEYTGRKMPGRRWSDGLHQAVEAKEAVQIDRETQTLATITIQNYFRLYQKLAGMTGTAETEANEFHDIYKLDVLVIPTNRPVARKDSNDRIYKTRREKYNAVINEIKECHAKAQPVLVGTVSVEASELLSRMLKREKIPHNVLNAKYHMQEAEIVARAGQPGTVTISTNMAGRGTDIKLGPGVTERGGLYVIGTERHESRRIDRQLRGRCARQGDPGASRFYVSFEDDLMRNFGAADRMTKIMERFGLEEGQELEHPWLNKSVETAQKRVEQRNYLIRKRTLDMDDVMNNQREVVYGYRNEVIDSEEPRPLIYEVIDEAVPAKVQEYLGTGKPGEDANYTGLMQWVNTTFPLGLNKERAQFETRDPEANAQFLIEKIKDAYQRKSSHEEPTAVKSLERYIILNAIDRLWQEHLYAMDALREGVYLRAYAQKDPLIEYKAEAYDMFVELMANIKNEVLHNLFRSTSNLQAFENFLATLPQFLLKEQAPSPGSPAPQHAPRPQPAMAMAGGSGDGEMKLDLAPVRRELPKVGRNEPCPCGSGKKYKNCCGRVA
;
A
#
# COMPACT_ATOMS: atom_id res chain seq x y z
N ASP A 1 -10.12 -2.64 31.38
CA ASP A 1 -9.13 -1.93 32.24
C ASP A 1 -8.75 -2.70 33.52
N LYS A 2 -9.22 -2.30 34.72
CA LYS A 2 -8.78 -2.90 36.00
C LYS A 2 -9.09 -4.39 36.14
N ALA A 3 -10.20 -4.86 35.57
CA ALA A 3 -10.59 -6.26 35.60
C ALA A 3 -9.67 -7.12 34.72
N GLU A 4 -9.46 -6.75 33.46
CA GLU A 4 -8.56 -7.45 32.52
C GLU A 4 -7.15 -7.64 33.08
N LEU A 5 -6.54 -6.57 33.61
CA LEU A 5 -5.21 -6.64 34.21
C LEU A 5 -5.13 -7.62 35.40
N SER A 6 -6.26 -7.93 36.05
CA SER A 6 -6.33 -8.96 37.10
C SER A 6 -6.50 -10.38 36.55
N PHE A 7 -7.11 -10.55 35.36
CA PHE A 7 -7.31 -11.85 34.73
C PHE A 7 -6.08 -12.37 33.97
N TYR A 8 -5.16 -11.48 33.56
CA TYR A 8 -3.85 -11.89 32.99
C TYR A 8 -2.87 -12.46 34.03
N GLN A 9 -3.22 -12.45 35.32
CA GLN A 9 -2.44 -13.13 36.35
C GLN A 9 -2.56 -14.65 36.20
N GLU A 10 -1.45 -15.40 36.29
CA GLU A 10 -1.47 -16.86 36.05
C GLU A 10 -2.42 -17.64 36.97
N THR A 11 -2.71 -17.10 38.15
CA THR A 11 -3.66 -17.63 39.13
C THR A 11 -5.14 -17.53 38.73
N ARG A 12 -5.49 -16.85 37.62
CA ARG A 12 -6.87 -16.63 37.16
C ARG A 12 -7.14 -17.06 35.72
N LYS A 13 -6.24 -17.86 35.13
CA LYS A 13 -6.43 -18.36 33.74
C LYS A 13 -7.75 -19.12 33.57
N GLU A 14 -8.15 -19.95 34.53
CA GLU A 14 -9.43 -20.68 34.49
C GLU A 14 -10.65 -19.74 34.49
N GLU A 15 -10.65 -18.70 35.33
CA GLU A 15 -11.70 -17.67 35.35
C GLU A 15 -11.75 -16.88 34.01
N LEU A 16 -10.60 -16.58 33.41
CA LEU A 16 -10.51 -15.93 32.09
C LEU A 16 -11.05 -16.84 30.97
N PHE A 17 -10.77 -18.15 31.00
CA PHE A 17 -11.29 -19.10 30.02
C PHE A 17 -12.82 -19.24 30.15
N ALA A 18 -13.35 -19.43 31.36
CA ALA A 18 -14.78 -19.48 31.61
C ALA A 18 -15.50 -18.19 31.14
N LEU A 19 -14.93 -17.02 31.44
CA LEU A 19 -15.47 -15.75 30.95
C LEU A 19 -15.46 -15.66 29.42
N LYS A 20 -14.41 -16.17 28.75
CA LYS A 20 -14.33 -16.19 27.28
C LYS A 20 -15.35 -17.13 26.63
N GLU A 21 -15.72 -18.22 27.29
CA GLU A 21 -16.78 -19.13 26.83
C GLU A 21 -18.18 -18.50 26.95
N GLU A 22 -18.39 -17.53 27.84
CA GLU A 22 -19.62 -16.74 27.98
C GLU A 22 -19.71 -15.53 27.02
N LEU A 23 -18.64 -15.17 26.32
CA LEU A 23 -18.67 -14.07 25.33
C LEU A 23 -19.24 -14.56 24.01
N PHE A 24 -20.07 -13.75 23.34
CA PHE A 24 -20.52 -14.03 21.96
C PHE A 24 -19.44 -13.75 20.90
N PHE A 25 -18.49 -12.86 21.19
CA PHE A 25 -17.39 -12.54 20.29
C PHE A 25 -16.19 -12.00 21.08
N THR A 26 -15.01 -12.08 20.48
CA THR A 26 -13.76 -11.53 21.04
C THR A 26 -13.20 -10.48 20.10
N ILE A 27 -12.70 -9.38 20.67
CA ILE A 27 -11.96 -8.33 19.95
C ILE A 27 -10.49 -8.39 20.40
N ASP A 28 -9.55 -8.37 19.46
CA ASP A 28 -8.14 -8.06 19.74
C ASP A 28 -7.73 -6.74 19.07
N GLU A 29 -7.66 -5.68 19.88
CA GLU A 29 -7.21 -4.35 19.45
C GLU A 29 -5.77 -4.35 18.88
N LYS A 30 -4.93 -5.34 19.21
CA LYS A 30 -3.51 -5.39 18.80
C LYS A 30 -3.29 -6.02 17.44
N SER A 31 -4.20 -6.88 16.98
CA SER A 31 -4.22 -7.41 15.61
C SER A 31 -5.29 -6.74 14.73
N GLN A 32 -6.22 -5.98 15.33
CA GLN A 32 -7.39 -5.41 14.65
C GLN A 32 -8.32 -6.49 14.06
N GLU A 33 -8.50 -7.55 14.83
CA GLU A 33 -9.35 -8.71 14.52
C GLU A 33 -10.54 -8.76 15.49
N ALA A 34 -11.68 -9.24 15.00
CA ALA A 34 -12.86 -9.50 15.82
C ALA A 34 -13.56 -10.76 15.30
N ASP A 35 -13.75 -11.74 16.19
CA ASP A 35 -14.21 -13.09 15.83
C ASP A 35 -15.38 -13.57 16.68
N LEU A 36 -16.29 -14.33 16.07
CA LEU A 36 -17.39 -15.01 16.75
C LEU A 36 -16.90 -16.22 17.55
N SER A 37 -17.28 -16.27 18.82
CA SER A 37 -17.14 -17.46 19.66
C SER A 37 -18.13 -18.56 19.26
N GLU A 38 -18.04 -19.72 19.89
CA GLU A 38 -19.01 -20.81 19.73
C GLU A 38 -20.44 -20.40 20.14
N GLN A 39 -20.59 -19.61 21.22
CA GLN A 39 -21.87 -19.01 21.59
C GLN A 39 -22.33 -17.97 20.55
N GLY A 40 -21.42 -17.17 19.98
CA GLY A 40 -21.71 -16.22 18.92
C GLY A 40 -22.27 -16.89 17.65
N ARG A 41 -21.60 -17.95 17.20
CA ARG A 41 -22.02 -18.76 16.05
C ARG A 41 -23.40 -19.38 16.28
N SER A 42 -23.59 -20.01 17.44
CA SER A 42 -24.86 -20.61 17.85
C SER A 42 -25.99 -19.58 17.97
N PHE A 43 -25.70 -18.36 18.40
CA PHE A 43 -26.69 -17.27 18.49
C PHE A 43 -27.06 -16.69 17.12
N MET A 44 -26.08 -16.57 16.22
CA MET A 44 -26.27 -16.01 14.87
C MET A 44 -27.01 -16.97 13.92
N ASN A 45 -26.89 -18.29 14.12
CA ASN A 45 -27.69 -19.29 13.40
C ASN A 45 -28.03 -20.49 14.31
N PRO A 46 -29.09 -20.40 15.15
CA PRO A 46 -29.42 -21.43 16.12
C PRO A 46 -29.99 -22.72 15.49
N ASP A 47 -30.46 -22.65 14.23
CA ASP A 47 -31.08 -23.77 13.52
C ASP A 47 -30.04 -24.65 12.78
N ASP A 48 -28.82 -24.16 12.58
CA ASP A 48 -27.75 -24.87 11.85
C ASP A 48 -26.37 -24.71 12.54
N PRO A 49 -25.93 -25.73 13.32
CA PRO A 49 -24.62 -25.74 13.98
C PRO A 49 -23.43 -25.66 13.02
N ASN A 50 -23.61 -26.10 11.77
CA ASN A 50 -22.53 -26.16 10.77
C ASN A 50 -22.44 -24.88 9.93
N ALA A 51 -23.33 -23.91 10.11
CA ALA A 51 -23.38 -22.67 9.31
C ALA A 51 -22.06 -21.89 9.26
N PHE A 52 -21.20 -22.04 10.27
CA PHE A 52 -19.90 -21.39 10.40
C PHE A 52 -18.71 -22.36 10.25
N VAL A 53 -18.93 -23.52 9.61
CA VAL A 53 -17.94 -24.56 9.31
C VAL A 53 -17.95 -24.82 7.81
N LEU A 54 -16.80 -24.69 7.15
CA LEU A 54 -16.69 -25.01 5.72
C LEU A 54 -16.76 -26.53 5.50
N PRO A 55 -17.60 -27.02 4.56
CA PRO A 55 -17.66 -28.44 4.23
C PRO A 55 -16.38 -28.91 3.54
N ASP A 56 -15.94 -30.15 3.84
CA ASP A 56 -14.81 -30.77 3.17
C ASP A 56 -15.23 -31.33 1.79
N LEU A 57 -15.05 -30.50 0.77
CA LEU A 57 -15.34 -30.84 -0.62
C LEU A 57 -14.59 -32.10 -1.10
N ILE A 58 -13.42 -32.44 -0.55
CA ILE A 58 -12.68 -33.64 -0.96
C ILE A 58 -13.45 -34.90 -0.52
N SER A 59 -13.91 -34.91 0.73
CA SER A 59 -14.75 -36.00 1.25
C SER A 59 -16.10 -36.06 0.53
N GLU A 60 -16.81 -34.94 0.36
CA GLU A 60 -18.11 -34.92 -0.32
C GLU A 60 -18.02 -35.35 -1.79
N PHE A 61 -17.00 -34.90 -2.53
CA PHE A 61 -16.79 -35.33 -3.93
C PHE A 61 -16.46 -36.83 -4.02
N THR A 62 -15.71 -37.36 -3.07
CA THR A 62 -15.41 -38.80 -2.99
C THR A 62 -16.67 -39.62 -2.73
N GLU A 63 -17.56 -39.17 -1.85
CA GLU A 63 -18.86 -39.81 -1.61
C GLU A 63 -19.76 -39.80 -2.84
N ILE A 64 -19.81 -38.68 -3.58
CA ILE A 64 -20.56 -38.56 -4.84
C ILE A 64 -19.99 -39.49 -5.93
N ASP A 65 -18.66 -39.58 -6.06
CA ASP A 65 -18.01 -40.47 -7.04
C ASP A 65 -18.23 -41.95 -6.75
N LEU A 66 -18.15 -42.34 -5.46
CA LEU A 66 -18.42 -43.71 -5.00
C LEU A 66 -19.88 -44.13 -5.14
N ASN A 67 -20.81 -43.19 -5.31
CA ASN A 67 -22.23 -43.50 -5.47
C ASN A 67 -22.53 -44.08 -6.86
N GLN A 68 -22.67 -45.41 -6.92
CA GLN A 68 -22.96 -46.17 -8.15
C GLN A 68 -24.41 -46.01 -8.66
N SER A 69 -25.28 -45.31 -7.94
CA SER A 69 -26.68 -45.09 -8.36
C SER A 69 -26.89 -43.81 -9.20
N LEU A 70 -25.86 -42.97 -9.32
CA LEU A 70 -25.88 -41.72 -10.09
C LEU A 70 -25.18 -41.90 -11.43
N SER A 71 -25.74 -41.32 -12.48
CA SER A 71 -25.04 -41.13 -13.77
C SER A 71 -23.94 -40.07 -13.67
N ASP A 72 -23.01 -40.07 -14.62
CA ASP A 72 -21.87 -39.14 -14.59
C ASP A 72 -22.32 -37.66 -14.70
N GLU A 73 -23.37 -37.37 -15.49
CA GLU A 73 -23.99 -36.02 -15.55
C GLU A 73 -24.61 -35.61 -14.20
N GLU A 74 -25.23 -36.55 -13.47
CA GLU A 74 -25.80 -36.28 -12.14
C GLU A 74 -24.71 -36.09 -11.07
N LYS A 75 -23.56 -36.78 -11.20
CA LYS A 75 -22.39 -36.59 -10.34
C LYS A 75 -21.76 -35.23 -10.53
N GLU A 76 -21.52 -34.81 -11.79
CA GLU A 76 -21.02 -33.46 -12.08
C GLU A 76 -21.98 -32.39 -11.56
N LYS A 77 -23.30 -32.57 -11.75
CA LYS A 77 -24.30 -31.65 -11.22
C LYS A 77 -24.27 -31.55 -9.69
N GLN A 78 -24.24 -32.68 -8.98
CA GLN A 78 -24.18 -32.68 -7.51
C GLN A 78 -22.87 -32.07 -6.99
N LYS A 79 -21.74 -32.34 -7.63
CA LYS A 79 -20.46 -31.68 -7.31
C LYS A 79 -20.55 -30.17 -7.50
N GLY A 80 -21.15 -29.71 -8.58
CA GLY A 80 -21.42 -28.28 -8.82
C GLY A 80 -22.32 -27.65 -7.76
N GLU A 81 -23.39 -28.34 -7.35
CA GLU A 81 -24.28 -27.90 -6.26
C GLU A 81 -23.56 -27.83 -4.90
N ARG A 82 -22.68 -28.80 -4.58
CA ARG A 82 -21.86 -28.78 -3.36
C ARG A 82 -20.80 -27.69 -3.38
N GLN A 83 -20.15 -27.46 -4.52
CA GLN A 83 -19.22 -26.34 -4.70
C GLN A 83 -19.93 -25.00 -4.46
N GLN A 84 -21.05 -24.75 -5.13
CA GLN A 84 -21.83 -23.52 -4.96
C GLN A 84 -22.31 -23.30 -3.53
N LEU A 85 -22.71 -24.36 -2.82
CA LEU A 85 -23.08 -24.28 -1.41
C LEU A 85 -21.89 -23.87 -0.54
N CYS A 86 -20.73 -24.50 -0.74
CA CYS A 86 -19.49 -24.18 -0.04
C CYS A 86 -19.05 -22.73 -0.30
N ASP A 87 -19.05 -22.29 -1.56
CA ASP A 87 -18.69 -20.94 -1.97
C ASP A 87 -19.62 -19.88 -1.32
N THR A 88 -20.94 -20.11 -1.38
CA THR A 88 -21.95 -19.23 -0.76
C THR A 88 -21.79 -19.18 0.76
N GLN A 89 -21.45 -20.31 1.38
CA GLN A 89 -21.23 -20.39 2.82
C GLN A 89 -19.93 -19.68 3.24
N ALA A 90 -18.85 -19.84 2.47
CA ALA A 90 -17.59 -19.13 2.67
C ALA A 90 -17.78 -17.61 2.55
N GLU A 91 -18.48 -17.14 1.51
CA GLU A 91 -18.83 -15.73 1.31
C GLU A 91 -19.65 -15.19 2.50
N ARG A 92 -20.63 -15.97 3.01
CA ARG A 92 -21.43 -15.57 4.17
C ARG A 92 -20.62 -15.49 5.46
N ILE A 93 -19.73 -16.45 5.72
CA ILE A 93 -18.83 -16.43 6.88
C ILE A 93 -17.90 -15.21 6.82
N HIS A 94 -17.32 -14.97 5.64
CA HIS A 94 -16.45 -13.83 5.39
C HIS A 94 -17.16 -12.49 5.62
N ASN A 95 -18.32 -12.28 5.00
CA ASN A 95 -19.14 -11.08 5.17
C ASN A 95 -19.52 -10.83 6.64
N ILE A 96 -19.83 -11.88 7.42
CA ILE A 96 -20.12 -11.75 8.86
C ILE A 96 -18.88 -11.34 9.65
N SER A 97 -17.70 -11.87 9.34
CA SER A 97 -16.43 -11.46 9.97
C SER A 97 -16.11 -10.00 9.67
N GLN A 98 -16.19 -9.56 8.40
CA GLN A 98 -15.96 -8.16 8.04
C GLN A 98 -16.99 -7.20 8.66
N LEU A 99 -18.26 -7.60 8.77
CA LEU A 99 -19.27 -6.84 9.50
C LEU A 99 -18.92 -6.74 10.99
N LEU A 100 -18.58 -7.85 11.66
CA LEU A 100 -18.19 -7.82 13.07
C LEU A 100 -16.99 -6.90 13.30
N ARG A 101 -15.97 -6.99 12.45
CA ARG A 101 -14.80 -6.11 12.43
C ARG A 101 -15.19 -4.64 12.22
N ALA A 102 -16.03 -4.34 11.23
CA ALA A 102 -16.55 -2.99 10.97
C ALA A 102 -17.35 -2.43 12.16
N TYR A 103 -18.18 -3.24 12.82
CA TYR A 103 -18.96 -2.82 13.98
C TYR A 103 -18.09 -2.59 15.23
N CYS A 104 -17.13 -3.47 15.51
CA CYS A 104 -16.34 -3.47 16.74
C CYS A 104 -15.08 -2.59 16.72
N LEU A 105 -14.42 -2.41 15.57
CA LEU A 105 -13.08 -1.79 15.50
C LEU A 105 -13.02 -0.48 14.70
N PHE A 106 -14.05 -0.19 13.89
CA PHE A 106 -14.10 1.01 13.04
C PHE A 106 -15.15 1.98 13.56
N GLU A 107 -14.73 3.07 14.17
CA GLU A 107 -15.59 4.13 14.70
C GLU A 107 -15.72 5.32 13.74
N LYS A 108 -16.94 5.85 13.68
CA LYS A 108 -17.27 7.07 12.96
C LYS A 108 -16.60 8.27 13.62
N ASP A 109 -16.15 9.20 12.79
CA ASP A 109 -15.32 10.38 13.13
C ASP A 109 -13.90 10.06 13.66
N VAL A 110 -13.51 8.78 13.77
CA VAL A 110 -12.15 8.32 14.10
C VAL A 110 -11.47 7.72 12.87
N GLN A 111 -11.88 6.53 12.42
CA GLN A 111 -11.31 5.85 11.24
C GLN A 111 -11.98 6.26 9.92
N TYR A 112 -13.20 6.80 9.95
CA TYR A 112 -13.90 7.30 8.77
C TYR A 112 -14.90 8.40 9.09
N VAL A 113 -15.33 9.11 8.05
CA VAL A 113 -16.51 9.99 8.07
C VAL A 113 -17.47 9.56 6.96
N VAL A 114 -18.75 9.94 7.10
CA VAL A 114 -19.76 9.74 6.05
C VAL A 114 -20.08 11.09 5.40
N GLU A 115 -19.82 11.21 4.11
CA GLU A 115 -20.06 12.43 3.33
C GLU A 115 -20.69 12.08 1.98
N GLU A 116 -21.66 12.88 1.52
CA GLU A 116 -22.35 12.67 0.23
C GLU A 116 -22.89 11.23 0.02
N ASN A 117 -23.36 10.59 1.11
CA ASN A 117 -23.81 9.19 1.15
C ASN A 117 -22.72 8.16 0.78
N LYS A 118 -21.45 8.45 1.11
CA LYS A 118 -20.30 7.55 0.96
C LYS A 118 -19.41 7.57 2.20
N VAL A 119 -18.72 6.45 2.44
CA VAL A 119 -17.70 6.33 3.49
C VAL A 119 -16.38 6.91 2.96
N VAL A 120 -15.77 7.82 3.73
CA VAL A 120 -14.46 8.39 3.42
C VAL A 120 -13.50 8.09 4.57
N ILE A 121 -12.46 7.31 4.28
CA ILE A 121 -11.45 6.90 5.27
C ILE A 121 -10.73 8.14 5.82
N VAL A 122 -10.50 8.15 7.12
CA VAL A 122 -9.68 9.14 7.83
C VAL A 122 -8.40 8.46 8.31
N ASP A 123 -7.26 9.07 8.00
CA ASP A 123 -5.96 8.66 8.55
C ASP A 123 -5.89 9.06 10.04
N GLU A 124 -5.94 8.07 10.93
CA GLU A 124 -6.00 8.25 12.39
C GLU A 124 -4.87 9.14 12.96
N TYR A 125 -3.66 9.07 12.37
CA TYR A 125 -2.50 9.81 12.85
C TYR A 125 -2.53 11.29 12.46
N THR A 126 -3.30 11.64 11.43
CA THR A 126 -3.32 13.00 10.88
C THR A 126 -4.69 13.67 11.01
N GLY A 127 -5.78 12.90 11.00
CA GLY A 127 -7.15 13.39 10.83
C GLY A 127 -7.47 13.83 9.40
N ARG A 128 -6.64 13.46 8.42
CA ARG A 128 -6.87 13.77 7.00
C ARG A 128 -7.82 12.75 6.39
N LYS A 129 -8.82 13.25 5.65
CA LYS A 129 -9.65 12.42 4.78
C LYS A 129 -8.84 11.92 3.59
N MET A 130 -9.04 10.68 3.19
CA MET A 130 -8.41 10.03 2.04
C MET A 130 -9.46 9.69 0.97
N PRO A 131 -10.01 10.69 0.25
CA PRO A 131 -11.00 10.45 -0.78
C PRO A 131 -10.44 9.55 -1.89
N GLY A 132 -11.27 8.65 -2.41
CA GLY A 132 -10.87 7.67 -3.42
C GLY A 132 -10.09 6.47 -2.89
N ARG A 133 -9.84 6.36 -1.58
CA ARG A 133 -9.36 5.11 -0.96
C ARG A 133 -10.52 4.34 -0.34
N ARG A 134 -10.50 3.02 -0.52
CA ARG A 134 -11.39 2.05 0.13
C ARG A 134 -10.52 1.04 0.88
N TRP A 135 -11.08 0.38 1.89
CA TRP A 135 -10.45 -0.81 2.48
C TRP A 135 -10.71 -2.00 1.55
N SER A 136 -9.76 -2.94 1.50
CA SER A 136 -9.87 -4.18 0.74
C SER A 136 -10.80 -5.19 1.43
N ASP A 137 -10.97 -6.36 0.82
CA ASP A 137 -11.45 -7.57 1.50
C ASP A 137 -12.85 -7.42 2.12
N GLY A 138 -13.81 -6.87 1.35
CA GLY A 138 -15.19 -6.60 1.79
C GLY A 138 -15.37 -5.58 2.93
N LEU A 139 -14.31 -5.17 3.63
CA LEU A 139 -14.39 -4.36 4.86
C LEU A 139 -15.02 -2.98 4.60
N HIS A 140 -14.76 -2.38 3.44
CA HIS A 140 -15.35 -1.08 3.13
C HIS A 140 -16.85 -1.19 2.84
N GLN A 141 -17.29 -2.26 2.19
CA GLN A 141 -18.69 -2.60 1.98
C GLN A 141 -19.37 -2.91 3.32
N ALA A 142 -18.68 -3.56 4.25
CA ALA A 142 -19.15 -3.80 5.60
C ALA A 142 -19.34 -2.49 6.41
N VAL A 143 -18.43 -1.51 6.28
CA VAL A 143 -18.62 -0.18 6.88
C VAL A 143 -19.72 0.63 6.16
N GLU A 144 -19.85 0.51 4.83
CA GLU A 144 -20.96 1.11 4.07
C GLU A 144 -22.32 0.54 4.52
N ALA A 145 -22.40 -0.78 4.73
CA ALA A 145 -23.58 -1.47 5.26
C ALA A 145 -23.88 -1.05 6.71
N LYS A 146 -22.86 -0.95 7.57
CA LYS A 146 -22.96 -0.48 8.96
C LYS A 146 -23.59 0.91 9.06
N GLU A 147 -23.20 1.82 8.17
CA GLU A 147 -23.69 3.20 8.11
C GLU A 147 -24.98 3.37 7.28
N ALA A 148 -25.50 2.27 6.70
CA ALA A 148 -26.66 2.24 5.80
C ALA A 148 -26.55 3.20 4.61
N VAL A 149 -25.33 3.37 4.06
CA VAL A 149 -25.08 4.17 2.85
C VAL A 149 -25.13 3.30 1.59
N GLN A 150 -24.91 3.91 0.41
CA GLN A 150 -24.85 3.15 -0.84
C GLN A 150 -23.62 2.23 -0.83
N ILE A 151 -23.86 0.91 -0.89
CA ILE A 151 -22.81 -0.09 -1.06
C ILE A 151 -22.38 -0.10 -2.53
N ASP A 152 -21.17 0.41 -2.82
CA ASP A 152 -20.59 0.31 -4.15
C ASP A 152 -19.85 -1.02 -4.32
N ARG A 153 -19.97 -1.64 -5.50
CA ARG A 153 -19.31 -2.92 -5.87
C ARG A 153 -17.83 -2.92 -5.48
N GLU A 154 -17.30 -4.11 -5.25
CA GLU A 154 -15.88 -4.29 -4.93
C GLU A 154 -14.96 -3.63 -5.98
N THR A 155 -13.99 -2.88 -5.47
CA THR A 155 -12.96 -2.25 -6.30
C THR A 155 -11.89 -3.29 -6.61
N GLN A 156 -11.91 -3.81 -7.84
CA GLN A 156 -10.87 -4.70 -8.33
C GLN A 156 -9.52 -3.95 -8.45
N THR A 157 -8.47 -4.57 -7.94
CA THR A 157 -7.10 -4.04 -8.01
C THR A 157 -6.57 -4.12 -9.45
N LEU A 158 -6.56 -3.00 -10.18
CA LEU A 158 -5.97 -2.94 -11.52
C LEU A 158 -4.44 -2.82 -11.50
N ALA A 159 -3.90 -2.12 -10.50
CA ALA A 159 -2.47 -1.94 -10.29
C ALA A 159 -2.17 -1.53 -8.85
N THR A 160 -1.19 -2.17 -8.23
CA THR A 160 -0.65 -1.83 -6.90
C THR A 160 0.86 -1.72 -6.98
N ILE A 161 1.43 -0.74 -6.29
CA ILE A 161 2.87 -0.61 -6.03
C ILE A 161 3.09 0.03 -4.65
N THR A 162 4.04 -0.48 -3.87
CA THR A 162 4.39 0.14 -2.58
C THR A 162 5.36 1.30 -2.76
N ILE A 163 5.34 2.23 -1.80
CA ILE A 163 6.13 3.47 -1.85
C ILE A 163 7.64 3.17 -1.95
N GLN A 164 8.08 2.10 -1.30
CA GLN A 164 9.43 1.57 -1.33
C GLN A 164 9.85 1.22 -2.77
N ASN A 165 9.07 0.36 -3.43
CA ASN A 165 9.39 -0.12 -4.78
C ASN A 165 9.16 0.98 -5.82
N TYR A 166 8.16 1.85 -5.65
CA TYR A 166 7.99 3.05 -6.47
C TYR A 166 9.20 3.98 -6.45
N PHE A 167 9.78 4.28 -5.28
CA PHE A 167 10.99 5.11 -5.20
C PHE A 167 12.25 4.41 -5.72
N ARG A 168 12.32 3.07 -5.68
CA ARG A 168 13.43 2.28 -6.29
C ARG A 168 13.46 2.37 -7.82
N LEU A 169 12.35 2.72 -8.49
CA LEU A 169 12.30 2.94 -9.94
C LEU A 169 13.04 4.22 -10.40
N TYR A 170 13.36 5.15 -9.48
CA TYR A 170 14.03 6.39 -9.84
C TYR A 170 15.54 6.17 -10.04
N GLN A 171 16.05 6.54 -11.23
CA GLN A 171 17.49 6.52 -11.55
C GLN A 171 18.36 7.27 -10.53
N LYS A 172 17.80 8.27 -9.84
CA LYS A 172 18.45 9.04 -8.78
C LYS A 172 17.44 9.33 -7.68
N LEU A 173 17.74 8.84 -6.48
CA LEU A 173 16.95 9.07 -5.28
C LEU A 173 17.80 9.83 -4.25
N ALA A 174 17.21 10.84 -3.61
CA ALA A 174 17.83 11.59 -2.52
C ALA A 174 16.73 12.12 -1.59
N GLY A 175 17.03 12.25 -0.30
CA GLY A 175 16.09 12.72 0.71
C GLY A 175 16.76 13.57 1.77
N MET A 176 15.96 14.39 2.46
CA MET A 176 16.42 15.18 3.60
C MET A 176 15.43 15.08 4.76
N THR A 177 15.94 14.90 5.97
CA THR A 177 15.16 14.91 7.21
C THR A 177 16.10 15.15 8.41
N GLY A 178 15.58 15.74 9.48
CA GLY A 178 16.37 16.03 10.69
C GLY A 178 16.59 14.81 11.60
N THR A 179 16.11 13.63 11.23
CA THR A 179 16.01 12.46 12.13
C THR A 179 16.26 11.11 11.46
N ALA A 180 16.95 11.05 10.32
CA ALA A 180 17.22 9.77 9.61
C ALA A 180 18.27 8.87 10.29
N GLU A 181 19.14 9.43 11.13
CA GLU A 181 20.29 8.74 11.74
C GLU A 181 19.94 7.40 12.42
N THR A 182 18.78 7.29 13.08
CA THR A 182 18.37 6.06 13.77
C THR A 182 18.01 4.92 12.81
N GLU A 183 17.55 5.25 11.60
CA GLU A 183 17.10 4.30 10.59
C GLU A 183 18.10 4.20 9.42
N ALA A 184 19.36 4.60 9.61
CA ALA A 184 20.36 4.64 8.54
C ALA A 184 20.54 3.27 7.86
N ASN A 185 20.48 2.18 8.63
CA ASN A 185 20.52 0.83 8.10
C ASN A 185 19.29 0.51 7.24
N GLU A 186 18.08 0.92 7.64
CA GLU A 186 16.85 0.71 6.84
C GLU A 186 16.91 1.49 5.52
N PHE A 187 17.45 2.71 5.52
CA PHE A 187 17.68 3.48 4.29
C PHE A 187 18.69 2.82 3.35
N HIS A 188 19.78 2.26 3.88
CA HIS A 188 20.77 1.55 3.07
C HIS A 188 20.26 0.17 2.59
N ASP A 189 19.56 -0.58 3.44
CA ASP A 189 19.01 -1.89 3.12
C ASP A 189 17.94 -1.81 2.01
N ILE A 190 17.01 -0.87 2.11
CA ILE A 190 15.88 -0.73 1.16
C ILE A 190 16.27 0.08 -0.08
N TYR A 191 16.92 1.24 0.09
CA TYR A 191 17.12 2.23 -0.99
C TYR A 191 18.58 2.40 -1.42
N LYS A 192 19.54 1.72 -0.77
CA LYS A 192 20.99 1.93 -0.96
C LYS A 192 21.40 3.40 -0.72
N LEU A 193 20.71 4.08 0.21
CA LEU A 193 20.98 5.46 0.58
C LEU A 193 21.74 5.54 1.90
N ASP A 194 22.91 6.17 1.85
CA ASP A 194 23.69 6.49 3.06
C ASP A 194 23.16 7.76 3.75
N VAL A 195 23.14 7.76 5.07
CA VAL A 195 22.67 8.89 5.88
C VAL A 195 23.86 9.74 6.36
N LEU A 196 24.06 10.90 5.72
CA LEU A 196 25.05 11.88 6.15
C LEU A 196 24.45 12.88 7.16
N VAL A 197 24.99 12.90 8.39
CA VAL A 197 24.60 13.88 9.42
C VAL A 197 25.27 15.23 9.13
N ILE A 198 24.48 16.20 8.65
CA ILE A 198 24.96 17.57 8.42
C ILE A 198 25.02 18.33 9.76
N PRO A 199 26.17 18.94 10.14
CA PRO A 199 26.27 19.75 11.35
C PRO A 199 25.30 20.93 11.37
N THR A 200 24.84 21.29 12.56
CA THR A 200 23.97 22.47 12.73
C THR A 200 24.76 23.77 12.53
N ASN A 201 24.15 24.75 11.85
CA ASN A 201 24.73 26.08 11.61
C ASN A 201 25.12 26.83 12.90
N ARG A 202 24.44 26.52 14.01
CA ARG A 202 24.71 27.04 15.35
C ARG A 202 24.50 25.92 16.38
N PRO A 203 25.26 25.89 17.49
CA PRO A 203 25.08 24.90 18.56
C PRO A 203 23.64 24.91 19.10
N VAL A 204 23.12 23.72 19.43
CA VAL A 204 21.76 23.56 19.95
C VAL A 204 21.73 23.90 21.44
N ALA A 205 21.00 24.95 21.82
CA ALA A 205 20.85 25.40 23.21
C ALA A 205 19.63 24.79 23.93
N ARG A 206 19.08 23.69 23.41
CA ARG A 206 17.86 23.04 23.94
C ARG A 206 18.13 22.30 25.25
N LYS A 207 17.23 22.47 26.22
CA LYS A 207 17.22 21.70 27.48
C LYS A 207 16.17 20.60 27.41
N ASP A 208 16.60 19.36 27.17
CA ASP A 208 15.72 18.19 27.20
C ASP A 208 15.68 17.61 28.63
N SER A 209 14.52 17.72 29.29
CA SER A 209 14.28 17.15 30.62
C SER A 209 14.01 15.65 30.55
N ASN A 210 14.09 14.96 31.70
CA ASN A 210 13.59 13.59 31.84
C ASN A 210 12.06 13.54 31.70
N ASP A 211 11.55 12.32 31.51
CA ASP A 211 10.12 12.08 31.43
C ASP A 211 9.52 12.02 32.83
N ARG A 212 8.33 12.60 32.99
CA ARG A 212 7.52 12.46 34.20
C ARG A 212 6.52 11.35 34.01
N ILE A 213 6.61 10.31 34.82
CA ILE A 213 5.74 9.13 34.73
C ILE A 213 4.69 9.16 35.86
N TYR A 214 3.43 8.97 35.49
CA TYR A 214 2.26 9.00 36.37
C TYR A 214 1.54 7.65 36.36
N LYS A 215 0.78 7.37 37.43
CA LYS A 215 0.02 6.13 37.58
C LYS A 215 -1.15 6.05 36.58
N THR A 216 -1.84 7.17 36.36
CA THR A 216 -3.03 7.25 35.50
C THR A 216 -2.95 8.35 34.42
N ARG A 217 -3.69 8.17 33.32
CA ARG A 217 -3.88 9.20 32.27
C ARG A 217 -4.42 10.50 32.89
N ARG A 218 -5.29 10.41 33.89
CA ARG A 218 -5.90 11.57 34.57
C ARG A 218 -4.87 12.43 35.31
N GLU A 219 -3.96 11.81 36.08
CA GLU A 219 -2.88 12.53 36.77
C GLU A 219 -1.92 13.17 35.76
N LYS A 220 -1.53 12.41 34.72
CA LYS A 220 -0.69 12.87 33.61
C LYS A 220 -1.25 14.15 32.97
N TYR A 221 -2.52 14.14 32.58
CA TYR A 221 -3.16 15.31 31.97
C TYR A 221 -3.30 16.50 32.95
N ASN A 222 -3.60 16.26 34.23
CA ASN A 222 -3.60 17.34 35.23
C ASN A 222 -2.22 17.99 35.40
N ALA A 223 -1.14 17.20 35.41
CA ALA A 223 0.22 17.70 35.51
C ALA A 223 0.64 18.50 34.26
N VAL A 224 0.28 18.02 33.06
CA VAL A 224 0.46 18.77 31.80
C VAL A 224 -0.24 20.13 31.86
N ILE A 225 -1.50 20.18 32.32
CA ILE A 225 -2.26 21.43 32.44
C ILE A 225 -1.62 22.40 33.44
N ASN A 226 -1.13 21.91 34.58
CA ASN A 226 -0.43 22.74 35.57
C ASN A 226 0.87 23.33 35.01
N GLU A 227 1.67 22.53 34.28
CA GLU A 227 2.90 22.99 33.64
C GLU A 227 2.63 24.05 32.56
N ILE A 228 1.58 23.85 31.73
CA ILE A 228 1.12 24.84 30.74
C ILE A 228 0.70 26.13 31.44
N LYS A 229 -0.04 26.04 32.54
CA LYS A 229 -0.51 27.19 33.33
C LYS A 229 0.64 28.01 33.91
N GLU A 230 1.68 27.36 34.42
CA GLU A 230 2.90 28.02 34.87
C GLU A 230 3.67 28.73 33.74
N CYS A 231 3.83 28.07 32.59
CA CYS A 231 4.51 28.65 31.44
C CYS A 231 3.72 29.84 30.86
N HIS A 232 2.40 29.71 30.77
CA HIS A 232 1.49 30.76 30.32
C HIS A 232 1.49 31.96 31.27
N ALA A 233 1.55 31.74 32.60
CA ALA A 233 1.69 32.82 33.59
C ALA A 233 3.03 33.58 33.46
N LYS A 234 4.11 32.87 33.08
CA LYS A 234 5.42 33.46 32.71
C LYS A 234 5.41 34.07 31.29
N ALA A 235 4.29 33.98 30.57
CA ALA A 235 4.11 34.33 29.16
C ALA A 235 5.21 33.74 28.24
N GLN A 236 5.60 32.50 28.53
CA GLN A 236 6.43 31.65 27.68
C GLN A 236 5.51 30.88 26.70
N PRO A 237 5.82 30.80 25.40
CA PRO A 237 5.04 30.02 24.46
C PRO A 237 5.22 28.51 24.68
N VAL A 238 4.13 27.77 24.51
CA VAL A 238 4.08 26.31 24.70
C VAL A 238 3.49 25.63 23.48
N LEU A 239 4.22 24.65 22.95
CA LEU A 239 3.73 23.70 21.95
C LEU A 239 3.49 22.35 22.64
N VAL A 240 2.27 21.85 22.58
CA VAL A 240 1.89 20.54 23.13
C VAL A 240 1.66 19.56 21.98
N GLY A 241 2.40 18.45 21.96
CA GLY A 241 2.21 17.36 21.00
C GLY A 241 1.39 16.22 21.59
N THR A 242 0.32 15.81 20.89
CA THR A 242 -0.53 14.66 21.26
C THR A 242 -0.53 13.59 20.18
N VAL A 243 -0.61 12.32 20.58
CA VAL A 243 -0.55 11.17 19.65
C VAL A 243 -1.78 11.04 18.74
N SER A 244 -2.96 11.45 19.22
CA SER A 244 -4.24 11.35 18.50
C SER A 244 -5.00 12.68 18.48
N VAL A 245 -6.02 12.77 17.60
CA VAL A 245 -6.96 13.90 17.54
C VAL A 245 -7.81 13.97 18.82
N GLU A 246 -8.24 12.82 19.34
CA GLU A 246 -9.05 12.73 20.56
C GLU A 246 -8.31 13.31 21.78
N ALA A 247 -7.02 12.97 21.95
CA ALA A 247 -6.17 13.51 23.01
C ALA A 247 -6.00 15.04 22.88
N SER A 248 -5.91 15.57 21.66
CA SER A 248 -5.92 17.01 21.39
C SER A 248 -7.23 17.68 21.84
N GLU A 249 -8.39 17.07 21.54
CA GLU A 249 -9.70 17.63 21.92
C GLU A 249 -10.02 17.46 23.42
N LEU A 250 -9.52 16.39 24.07
CA LEU A 250 -9.56 16.25 25.52
C LEU A 250 -8.77 17.37 26.20
N LEU A 251 -7.52 17.59 25.78
CA LEU A 251 -6.66 18.63 26.34
C LEU A 251 -7.22 20.05 26.08
N SER A 252 -7.77 20.28 24.89
CA SER A 252 -8.53 21.49 24.51
C SER A 252 -9.67 21.77 25.50
N ARG A 253 -10.53 20.78 25.79
CA ARG A 253 -11.61 20.91 26.80
C ARG A 253 -11.07 21.23 28.20
N MET A 254 -9.96 20.63 28.62
CA MET A 254 -9.33 20.92 29.91
C MET A 254 -8.76 22.34 29.98
N LEU A 255 -8.07 22.82 28.95
CA LEU A 255 -7.55 24.20 28.89
C LEU A 255 -8.67 25.26 28.84
N LYS A 256 -9.80 24.98 28.16
CA LYS A 256 -11.00 25.86 28.18
C LYS A 256 -11.54 26.01 29.60
N ARG A 257 -11.54 24.95 30.40
CA ARG A 257 -11.98 24.98 31.82
C ARG A 257 -11.08 25.85 32.69
N GLU A 258 -9.76 25.80 32.47
CA GLU A 258 -8.78 26.67 33.13
C GLU A 258 -8.69 28.10 32.53
N LYS A 259 -9.52 28.41 31.53
CA LYS A 259 -9.56 29.72 30.82
C LYS A 259 -8.24 30.10 30.12
N ILE A 260 -7.43 29.12 29.73
CA ILE A 260 -6.18 29.36 29.00
C ILE A 260 -6.47 29.44 27.49
N PRO A 261 -6.18 30.56 26.81
CA PRO A 261 -6.36 30.67 25.36
C PRO A 261 -5.35 29.79 24.63
N HIS A 262 -5.85 28.96 23.71
CA HIS A 262 -5.03 28.01 22.95
C HIS A 262 -5.60 27.80 21.54
N ASN A 263 -4.72 27.39 20.63
CA ASN A 263 -5.10 26.94 19.30
C ASN A 263 -4.92 25.41 19.19
N VAL A 264 -5.84 24.73 18.51
CA VAL A 264 -5.72 23.29 18.20
C VAL A 264 -5.37 23.14 16.72
N LEU A 265 -4.28 22.43 16.44
CA LEU A 265 -3.86 22.05 15.10
C LEU A 265 -4.23 20.58 14.87
N ASN A 266 -5.39 20.38 14.26
CA ASN A 266 -5.80 19.13 13.62
C ASN A 266 -5.52 19.26 12.12
N ALA A 267 -5.10 18.19 11.42
CA ALA A 267 -4.62 18.32 10.03
C ALA A 267 -5.77 18.42 8.99
N LYS A 268 -6.89 19.06 9.36
CA LYS A 268 -8.05 19.28 8.48
C LYS A 268 -7.89 20.53 7.58
N TYR A 269 -7.02 21.49 7.91
CA TYR A 269 -6.95 22.80 7.22
C TYR A 269 -5.51 23.36 7.03
N HIS A 270 -4.73 22.75 6.13
CA HIS A 270 -3.29 23.03 5.98
C HIS A 270 -2.89 24.50 5.77
N MET A 271 -3.69 25.30 5.05
CA MET A 271 -3.38 26.72 4.84
C MET A 271 -3.51 27.54 6.14
N GLN A 272 -4.50 27.24 6.98
CA GLN A 272 -4.69 27.93 8.26
C GLN A 272 -3.71 27.42 9.33
N GLU A 273 -3.38 26.12 9.31
CA GLU A 273 -2.34 25.54 10.18
C GLU A 273 -1.01 26.31 10.09
N ALA A 274 -0.57 26.66 8.88
CA ALA A 274 0.70 27.37 8.68
C ALA A 274 0.75 28.74 9.38
N GLU A 275 -0.35 29.52 9.32
CA GLU A 275 -0.43 30.81 10.01
C GLU A 275 -0.43 30.66 11.54
N ILE A 276 -1.16 29.67 12.05
CA ILE A 276 -1.24 29.38 13.49
C ILE A 276 0.15 28.93 14.01
N VAL A 277 0.84 28.05 13.29
CA VAL A 277 2.18 27.57 13.65
C VAL A 277 3.22 28.70 13.60
N ALA A 278 3.15 29.58 12.60
CA ALA A 278 4.03 30.75 12.53
C ALA A 278 3.84 31.71 13.73
N ARG A 279 2.65 31.73 14.34
CA ARG A 279 2.33 32.51 15.54
C ARG A 279 2.57 31.74 16.85
N ALA A 280 2.80 30.42 16.83
CA ALA A 280 2.98 29.60 18.02
C ALA A 280 4.18 30.01 18.89
N GLY A 281 5.18 30.70 18.31
CA GLY A 281 6.35 31.24 19.01
C GLY A 281 6.14 32.62 19.67
N GLN A 282 4.93 33.19 19.64
CA GLN A 282 4.64 34.50 20.24
C GLN A 282 4.39 34.41 21.76
N PRO A 283 4.75 35.44 22.56
CA PRO A 283 4.60 35.43 24.02
C PRO A 283 3.25 34.92 24.54
N GLY A 284 3.28 33.97 25.47
CA GLY A 284 2.08 33.39 26.10
C GLY A 284 1.21 32.50 25.19
N THR A 285 1.58 32.28 23.93
CA THR A 285 0.77 31.44 23.02
C THR A 285 0.84 29.97 23.42
N VAL A 286 -0.32 29.32 23.56
CA VAL A 286 -0.43 27.87 23.75
C VAL A 286 -0.98 27.25 22.45
N THR A 287 -0.27 26.26 21.92
CA THR A 287 -0.66 25.55 20.69
C THR A 287 -0.64 24.05 20.94
N ILE A 288 -1.76 23.37 20.68
CA ILE A 288 -1.86 21.91 20.69
C ILE A 288 -1.70 21.42 19.24
N SER A 289 -0.96 20.34 19.02
CA SER A 289 -0.70 19.75 17.72
C SER A 289 -0.81 18.23 17.78
N THR A 290 -1.52 17.64 16.83
CA THR A 290 -1.38 16.21 16.54
C THR A 290 -0.07 15.94 15.80
N ASN A 291 0.32 14.66 15.71
CA ASN A 291 1.63 14.17 15.21
C ASN A 291 2.16 14.82 13.93
N MET A 292 1.28 15.13 12.98
CA MET A 292 1.67 15.66 11.66
C MET A 292 1.19 17.08 11.38
N ALA A 293 0.40 17.70 12.26
CA ALA A 293 -0.07 19.05 12.03
C ALA A 293 1.09 20.06 12.04
N GLY A 294 1.00 21.08 11.20
CA GLY A 294 2.04 22.12 11.09
C GLY A 294 3.43 21.62 10.66
N ARG A 295 3.59 20.41 10.12
CA ARG A 295 4.88 19.89 9.61
C ARG A 295 5.34 20.72 8.40
N GLY A 296 6.61 21.08 8.37
CA GLY A 296 7.20 21.94 7.32
C GLY A 296 7.26 23.43 7.67
N THR A 297 6.36 23.92 8.52
CA THR A 297 6.37 25.32 8.98
C THR A 297 7.37 25.54 10.12
N ASP A 298 8.07 26.67 10.08
CA ASP A 298 9.05 27.10 11.07
C ASP A 298 8.41 27.94 12.18
N ILE A 299 8.76 27.68 13.45
CA ILE A 299 8.24 28.42 14.61
C ILE A 299 9.31 29.43 15.03
N LYS A 300 9.08 30.70 14.71
CA LYS A 300 9.99 31.80 15.06
C LYS A 300 9.59 32.39 16.40
N LEU A 301 10.57 32.59 17.28
CA LEU A 301 10.34 33.20 18.59
C LEU A 301 9.98 34.69 18.44
N GLY A 302 8.94 35.12 19.15
CA GLY A 302 8.56 36.53 19.25
C GLY A 302 9.50 37.36 20.14
N PRO A 303 9.37 38.69 20.14
CA PRO A 303 10.16 39.57 21.01
C PRO A 303 10.03 39.19 22.50
N GLY A 304 11.16 39.17 23.22
CA GLY A 304 11.22 38.84 24.66
C GLY A 304 10.99 37.36 25.01
N VAL A 305 10.78 36.46 24.04
CA VAL A 305 10.59 35.02 24.29
C VAL A 305 11.89 34.30 24.62
N THR A 306 13.01 34.73 24.04
CA THR A 306 14.34 34.16 24.29
C THR A 306 14.76 34.28 25.76
N GLU A 307 14.54 35.46 26.36
CA GLU A 307 14.77 35.77 27.77
C GLU A 307 13.93 34.91 28.72
N ARG A 308 12.76 34.45 28.26
CA ARG A 308 11.82 33.59 29.00
C ARG A 308 12.11 32.10 28.85
N GLY A 309 13.27 31.73 28.30
CA GLY A 309 13.68 30.34 28.08
C GLY A 309 13.28 29.75 26.73
N GLY A 310 12.72 30.56 25.81
CA GLY A 310 12.35 30.13 24.47
C GLY A 310 11.04 29.32 24.40
N LEU A 311 10.79 28.70 23.25
CA LEU A 311 9.64 27.80 23.07
C LEU A 311 9.79 26.56 23.96
N TYR A 312 8.75 26.27 24.74
CA TYR A 312 8.65 25.03 25.51
C TYR A 312 7.83 23.99 24.74
N VAL A 313 8.35 22.75 24.66
CA VAL A 313 7.69 21.64 23.97
C VAL A 313 7.31 20.56 24.97
N ILE A 314 6.01 20.28 25.07
CA ILE A 314 5.46 19.23 25.92
C ILE A 314 4.97 18.08 25.03
N GLY A 315 5.52 16.89 25.18
CA GLY A 315 4.88 15.66 24.68
C GLY A 315 3.92 15.13 25.74
N THR A 316 2.64 14.95 25.42
CA THR A 316 1.68 14.37 26.39
C THR A 316 1.87 12.87 26.57
N GLU A 317 2.51 12.22 25.59
CA GLU A 317 2.74 10.78 25.48
C GLU A 317 4.02 10.51 24.67
N ARG A 318 4.47 9.26 24.66
CA ARG A 318 5.61 8.77 23.88
C ARG A 318 5.13 8.02 22.65
N HIS A 319 5.65 8.39 21.48
CA HIS A 319 5.32 7.69 20.23
C HIS A 319 6.00 6.32 20.18
N GLU A 320 5.48 5.41 19.36
CA GLU A 320 6.13 4.13 19.05
C GLU A 320 7.57 4.31 18.54
N SER A 321 7.80 5.34 17.72
CA SER A 321 9.13 5.68 17.19
C SER A 321 9.72 6.93 17.83
N ARG A 322 10.95 6.78 18.34
CA ARG A 322 11.82 7.84 18.85
C ARG A 322 12.09 8.93 17.80
N ARG A 323 11.95 8.60 16.52
CA ARG A 323 12.07 9.55 15.41
C ARG A 323 11.03 10.66 15.48
N ILE A 324 9.80 10.32 15.86
CA ILE A 324 8.67 11.27 15.97
C ILE A 324 8.84 12.13 17.23
N ASP A 325 9.21 11.53 18.36
CA ASP A 325 9.60 12.27 19.57
C ASP A 325 10.71 13.29 19.30
N ARG A 326 11.80 12.87 18.63
CA ARG A 326 12.92 13.75 18.24
C ARG A 326 12.44 14.89 17.33
N GLN A 327 11.49 14.61 16.42
CA GLN A 327 10.91 15.63 15.54
C GLN A 327 10.07 16.66 16.32
N LEU A 328 9.30 16.22 17.33
CA LEU A 328 8.56 17.10 18.23
C LEU A 328 9.53 17.99 19.04
N ARG A 329 10.58 17.43 19.64
CA ARG A 329 11.66 18.20 20.30
C ARG A 329 12.38 19.16 19.35
N GLY A 330 12.48 18.82 18.05
CA GLY A 330 13.04 19.66 16.99
C GLY A 330 12.17 20.86 16.57
N ARG A 331 11.05 21.10 17.26
CA ARG A 331 10.22 22.30 17.07
C ARG A 331 10.74 23.52 17.85
N CYS A 332 11.45 23.34 18.96
CA CYS A 332 12.12 24.44 19.69
C CYS A 332 13.64 24.48 19.46
N ALA A 333 14.29 25.54 19.98
CA ALA A 333 15.73 25.76 19.94
C ALA A 333 16.38 25.74 18.52
N ARG A 334 15.68 26.31 17.54
CA ARG A 334 16.17 26.40 16.16
C ARG A 334 17.23 27.51 16.02
N GLN A 335 18.22 27.31 15.16
CA GLN A 335 19.32 28.28 14.92
C GLN A 335 20.01 28.79 16.22
N GLY A 336 20.14 27.92 17.21
CA GLY A 336 20.77 28.23 18.50
C GLY A 336 19.91 29.02 19.48
N ASP A 337 18.63 29.23 19.18
CA ASP A 337 17.67 29.79 20.13
C ASP A 337 17.59 28.94 21.41
N PRO A 338 17.26 29.54 22.57
CA PRO A 338 16.89 28.78 23.74
C PRO A 338 15.57 28.02 23.50
N GLY A 339 15.40 26.94 24.26
CA GLY A 339 14.17 26.18 24.29
C GLY A 339 14.31 25.02 25.26
N ALA A 340 13.18 24.44 25.66
CA ALA A 340 13.18 23.24 26.47
C ALA A 340 12.16 22.22 25.95
N SER A 341 12.34 20.96 26.32
CA SER A 341 11.36 19.92 26.06
C SER A 341 11.21 18.97 27.25
N ARG A 342 9.99 18.45 27.45
CA ARG A 342 9.65 17.46 28.46
C ARG A 342 8.54 16.55 27.94
N PHE A 343 8.57 15.28 28.34
CA PHE A 343 7.50 14.34 28.02
C PHE A 343 6.82 13.88 29.30
N TYR A 344 5.52 13.61 29.18
CA TYR A 344 4.66 13.06 30.21
C TYR A 344 4.22 11.68 29.73
N VAL A 345 4.15 10.71 30.64
CA VAL A 345 3.79 9.32 30.34
C VAL A 345 2.92 8.77 31.46
N SER A 346 1.94 7.94 31.14
CA SER A 346 1.22 7.10 32.10
C SER A 346 1.50 5.63 31.86
N PHE A 347 1.43 4.79 32.90
CA PHE A 347 1.42 3.33 32.73
C PHE A 347 0.19 2.84 31.94
N GLU A 348 -0.87 3.65 31.90
CA GLU A 348 -2.09 3.42 31.10
C GLU A 348 -1.92 3.83 29.62
N ASP A 349 -0.79 4.42 29.19
CA ASP A 349 -0.58 4.83 27.79
C ASP A 349 -0.24 3.61 26.89
N ASP A 350 -0.59 3.66 25.61
CA ASP A 350 -0.62 2.47 24.75
C ASP A 350 0.76 1.83 24.57
N LEU A 351 1.82 2.64 24.47
CA LEU A 351 3.22 2.17 24.46
C LEU A 351 3.58 1.34 25.71
N MET A 352 3.05 1.74 26.88
CA MET A 352 3.31 1.10 28.16
C MET A 352 2.45 -0.15 28.34
N ARG A 353 1.17 -0.09 27.92
CA ARG A 353 0.19 -1.19 27.91
C ARG A 353 0.63 -2.34 27.00
N ASN A 354 1.11 -2.03 25.80
CA ASN A 354 1.26 -3.03 24.74
C ASN A 354 2.58 -3.84 24.80
N PHE A 355 3.65 -3.31 25.42
CA PHE A 355 5.01 -3.86 25.25
C PHE A 355 5.65 -4.49 26.51
N GLY A 356 4.82 -5.02 27.41
CA GLY A 356 5.27 -6.01 28.41
C GLY A 356 6.22 -5.46 29.48
N ALA A 357 6.27 -4.13 29.66
CA ALA A 357 6.82 -3.56 30.88
C ALA A 357 5.86 -3.76 32.07
N ALA A 358 4.57 -4.01 31.81
CA ALA A 358 3.49 -4.24 32.76
C ALA A 358 3.91 -5.09 33.97
N ASP A 359 4.24 -6.38 33.84
CA ASP A 359 4.54 -7.23 35.02
C ASP A 359 5.70 -6.73 35.88
N ARG A 360 6.71 -6.12 35.26
CA ARG A 360 7.86 -5.56 35.98
C ARG A 360 7.52 -4.19 36.60
N MET A 361 6.64 -3.42 35.97
CA MET A 361 6.16 -2.12 36.43
C MET A 361 5.08 -2.23 37.49
N THR A 362 4.13 -3.17 37.39
CA THR A 362 3.17 -3.52 38.43
C THR A 362 3.91 -3.91 39.70
N LYS A 363 4.91 -4.80 39.62
CA LYS A 363 5.80 -5.13 40.74
C LYS A 363 6.58 -3.94 41.29
N ILE A 364 6.83 -2.89 40.50
CA ILE A 364 7.46 -1.64 40.96
C ILE A 364 6.42 -0.73 41.64
N MET A 365 5.21 -0.61 41.09
CA MET A 365 4.10 0.13 41.68
C MET A 365 3.68 -0.46 43.04
N GLU A 366 3.62 -1.79 43.14
CA GLU A 366 3.39 -2.54 44.39
C GLU A 366 4.51 -2.31 45.42
N ARG A 367 5.77 -2.19 44.99
CA ARG A 367 6.92 -2.01 45.90
C ARG A 367 7.16 -0.58 46.34
N PHE A 368 6.85 0.39 45.50
CA PHE A 368 7.05 1.82 45.76
C PHE A 368 5.82 2.50 46.35
N GLY A 369 4.63 1.89 46.30
CA GLY A 369 3.45 2.39 46.99
C GLY A 369 3.02 3.79 46.53
N LEU A 370 3.03 4.03 45.21
CA LEU A 370 2.72 5.34 44.62
C LEU A 370 1.37 5.90 45.12
N GLU A 371 1.48 6.96 45.92
CA GLU A 371 0.37 7.81 46.37
C GLU A 371 -0.19 8.60 45.17
N GLU A 372 -1.48 8.92 45.22
CA GLU A 372 -2.15 9.64 44.12
C GLU A 372 -1.51 11.02 43.90
N GLY A 373 -1.14 11.31 42.66
CA GLY A 373 -0.47 12.55 42.25
C GLY A 373 1.05 12.60 42.44
N GLN A 374 1.70 11.54 42.94
CA GLN A 374 3.17 11.50 43.02
C GLN A 374 3.80 11.26 41.64
N GLU A 375 4.70 12.15 41.19
CA GLU A 375 5.42 11.98 39.93
C GLU A 375 6.70 11.15 40.09
N LEU A 376 6.95 10.23 39.16
CA LEU A 376 8.21 9.51 39.05
C LEU A 376 9.11 10.18 38.01
N GLU A 377 10.20 10.81 38.47
CA GLU A 377 11.30 11.28 37.62
C GLU A 377 12.61 10.57 38.03
N HIS A 378 13.13 9.66 37.19
CA HIS A 378 14.45 9.07 37.38
C HIS A 378 15.08 8.57 36.06
N PRO A 379 16.39 8.76 35.82
CA PRO A 379 17.05 8.34 34.55
C PRO A 379 16.86 6.87 34.14
N TRP A 380 16.73 5.94 35.09
CA TRP A 380 16.46 4.51 34.77
C TRP A 380 15.09 4.27 34.13
N LEU A 381 14.10 5.12 34.43
CA LEU A 381 12.76 5.04 33.84
C LEU A 381 12.79 5.45 32.36
N ASN A 382 13.47 6.55 32.01
CA ASN A 382 13.70 6.95 30.62
C ASN A 382 14.34 5.82 29.80
N LYS A 383 15.36 5.13 30.36
CA LYS A 383 16.01 3.98 29.69
C LYS A 383 15.04 2.80 29.48
N SER A 384 14.07 2.63 30.38
CA SER A 384 13.04 1.60 30.27
C SER A 384 12.04 1.92 29.15
N VAL A 385 11.58 3.18 29.08
CA VAL A 385 10.74 3.71 27.99
C VAL A 385 11.48 3.61 26.64
N GLU A 386 12.74 4.02 26.57
CA GLU A 386 13.54 3.92 25.33
C GLU A 386 13.72 2.45 24.88
N THR A 387 13.80 1.52 25.83
CA THR A 387 13.87 0.08 25.54
C THR A 387 12.54 -0.46 25.02
N ALA A 388 11.41 0.03 25.53
CA ALA A 388 10.09 -0.28 24.97
C ALA A 388 9.99 0.23 23.52
N GLN A 389 10.28 1.52 23.27
CA GLN A 389 10.27 2.10 21.92
C GLN A 389 11.17 1.32 20.94
N LYS A 390 12.41 0.96 21.33
CA LYS A 390 13.30 0.13 20.49
C LYS A 390 12.70 -1.21 20.09
N ARG A 391 11.93 -1.86 20.98
CA ARG A 391 11.22 -3.11 20.66
C ARG A 391 10.08 -2.88 19.68
N VAL A 392 9.33 -1.77 19.82
CA VAL A 392 8.28 -1.40 18.84
C VAL A 392 8.90 -1.09 17.48
N GLU A 393 9.98 -0.30 17.45
CA GLU A 393 10.74 0.01 16.24
C GLU A 393 11.24 -1.27 15.55
N GLN A 394 11.82 -2.22 16.29
CA GLN A 394 12.22 -3.53 15.72
C GLN A 394 11.03 -4.37 15.23
N ARG A 395 9.92 -4.46 15.98
CA ARG A 395 8.70 -5.16 15.54
C ARG A 395 8.19 -4.57 14.23
N ASN A 396 8.04 -3.25 14.18
CA ASN A 396 7.50 -2.55 13.02
C ASN A 396 8.48 -2.62 11.83
N TYR A 397 9.79 -2.63 12.06
CA TYR A 397 10.79 -2.89 11.03
C TYR A 397 10.68 -4.31 10.46
N LEU A 398 10.54 -5.34 11.31
CA LEU A 398 10.37 -6.73 10.85
C LEU A 398 9.08 -6.93 10.05
N ILE A 399 7.99 -6.26 10.44
CA ILE A 399 6.73 -6.25 9.68
C ILE A 399 6.96 -5.61 8.31
N ARG A 400 7.48 -4.37 8.26
CA ARG A 400 7.78 -3.68 6.99
C ARG A 400 8.72 -4.47 6.09
N LYS A 401 9.74 -5.12 6.67
CA LYS A 401 10.68 -5.95 5.93
C LYS A 401 9.98 -7.16 5.31
N ARG A 402 9.15 -7.89 6.06
CA ARG A 402 8.39 -9.03 5.53
C ARG A 402 7.42 -8.60 4.41
N THR A 403 6.73 -7.48 4.57
CA THR A 403 5.88 -6.92 3.50
C THR A 403 6.71 -6.60 2.26
N LEU A 404 7.88 -5.96 2.42
CA LEU A 404 8.80 -5.68 1.31
C LEU A 404 9.35 -6.96 0.65
N ASP A 405 9.71 -7.98 1.44
CA ASP A 405 10.21 -9.26 0.94
C ASP A 405 9.16 -10.03 0.11
N MET A 406 7.86 -9.80 0.38
CA MET A 406 6.73 -10.28 -0.43
C MET A 406 6.47 -9.38 -1.64
N ASP A 407 6.45 -8.06 -1.46
CA ASP A 407 6.30 -7.07 -2.53
C ASP A 407 7.40 -7.17 -3.59
N ASP A 408 8.61 -7.58 -3.22
CA ASP A 408 9.73 -7.77 -4.15
C ASP A 408 9.49 -8.96 -5.09
N VAL A 409 8.74 -9.99 -4.66
CA VAL A 409 8.26 -11.06 -5.56
C VAL A 409 7.33 -10.46 -6.60
N MET A 410 6.30 -9.72 -6.15
CA MET A 410 5.38 -9.01 -7.03
C MET A 410 6.07 -7.98 -7.91
N ASN A 411 7.15 -7.36 -7.45
CA ASN A 411 7.91 -6.38 -8.23
C ASN A 411 8.69 -7.05 -9.37
N ASN A 412 9.33 -8.18 -9.12
CA ASN A 412 10.04 -8.94 -10.16
C ASN A 412 9.05 -9.46 -11.22
N GLN A 413 7.89 -9.96 -10.80
CA GLN A 413 6.82 -10.36 -11.72
C GLN A 413 6.30 -9.17 -12.54
N ARG A 414 6.08 -8.02 -11.90
CA ARG A 414 5.67 -6.77 -12.56
C ARG A 414 6.73 -6.30 -13.56
N GLU A 415 8.02 -6.41 -13.26
CA GLU A 415 9.10 -6.01 -14.16
C GLU A 415 9.07 -6.83 -15.46
N VAL A 416 8.88 -8.16 -15.37
CA VAL A 416 8.72 -9.04 -16.55
C VAL A 416 7.45 -8.70 -17.33
N VAL A 417 6.29 -8.61 -16.64
CA VAL A 417 4.99 -8.38 -17.31
C VAL A 417 4.91 -6.99 -17.92
N TYR A 418 5.36 -5.95 -17.22
CA TYR A 418 5.38 -4.58 -17.76
C TYR A 418 6.49 -4.39 -18.79
N GLY A 419 7.61 -5.13 -18.72
CA GLY A 419 8.60 -5.20 -19.78
C GLY A 419 7.98 -5.67 -21.09
N TYR A 420 7.38 -6.87 -21.09
CA TYR A 420 6.69 -7.44 -22.25
C TYR A 420 5.52 -6.56 -22.72
N ARG A 421 4.73 -6.01 -21.80
CA ARG A 421 3.64 -5.08 -22.12
C ARG A 421 4.13 -3.81 -22.81
N ASN A 422 5.24 -3.22 -22.36
CA ASN A 422 5.81 -2.01 -22.96
C ASN A 422 6.41 -2.32 -24.33
N GLU A 423 7.10 -3.45 -24.49
CA GLU A 423 7.60 -3.93 -25.77
C GLU A 423 6.48 -4.06 -26.82
N VAL A 424 5.32 -4.59 -26.44
CA VAL A 424 4.13 -4.68 -27.30
C VAL A 424 3.55 -3.29 -27.66
N ILE A 425 3.63 -2.31 -26.74
CA ILE A 425 3.17 -0.92 -26.98
C ILE A 425 4.12 -0.20 -27.93
N ASP A 426 5.41 -0.27 -27.66
CA ASP A 426 6.47 0.49 -28.34
C ASP A 426 6.86 -0.15 -29.70
N SER A 427 6.59 -1.44 -29.91
CA SER A 427 6.86 -2.11 -31.17
C SER A 427 6.01 -1.57 -32.33
N GLU A 428 6.66 -1.20 -33.43
CA GLU A 428 6.02 -0.80 -34.70
C GLU A 428 5.38 -1.99 -35.46
N GLU A 429 5.82 -3.21 -35.18
CA GLU A 429 5.36 -4.46 -35.79
C GLU A 429 5.13 -5.52 -34.70
N PRO A 430 3.90 -5.75 -34.23
CA PRO A 430 3.62 -6.73 -33.17
C PRO A 430 3.63 -8.20 -33.65
N ARG A 431 3.64 -8.45 -34.96
CA ARG A 431 3.63 -9.80 -35.54
C ARG A 431 4.78 -10.73 -35.09
N PRO A 432 6.05 -10.30 -34.98
CA PRO A 432 7.13 -11.15 -34.48
C PRO A 432 6.85 -11.65 -33.05
N LEU A 433 6.29 -10.81 -32.17
CA LEU A 433 5.90 -11.21 -30.81
C LEU A 433 4.81 -12.30 -30.81
N ILE A 434 3.85 -12.23 -31.75
CA ILE A 434 2.88 -13.32 -31.96
C ILE A 434 3.56 -14.60 -32.45
N TYR A 435 4.58 -14.48 -33.31
CA TYR A 435 5.32 -15.63 -33.81
C TYR A 435 6.18 -16.28 -32.72
N GLU A 436 6.79 -15.51 -31.82
CA GLU A 436 7.46 -16.00 -30.62
C GLU A 436 6.48 -16.73 -29.69
N VAL A 437 5.29 -16.17 -29.46
CA VAL A 437 4.21 -16.85 -28.70
C VAL A 437 3.82 -18.18 -29.35
N ILE A 438 3.72 -18.26 -30.68
CA ILE A 438 3.47 -19.51 -31.42
C ILE A 438 4.63 -20.50 -31.23
N ASP A 439 5.87 -20.03 -31.40
CA ASP A 439 7.07 -20.87 -31.35
C ASP A 439 7.35 -21.44 -29.95
N GLU A 440 6.88 -20.78 -28.88
CA GLU A 440 7.03 -21.28 -27.50
C GLU A 440 5.84 -22.11 -27.01
N ALA A 441 4.60 -21.67 -27.26
CA ALA A 441 3.42 -22.32 -26.67
C ALA A 441 2.94 -23.55 -27.46
N VAL A 442 3.16 -23.61 -28.79
CA VAL A 442 2.79 -24.80 -29.57
C VAL A 442 3.64 -26.03 -29.19
N PRO A 443 4.99 -25.97 -29.08
CA PRO A 443 5.77 -27.11 -28.60
C PRO A 443 5.40 -27.53 -27.18
N ALA A 444 5.15 -26.58 -26.27
CA ALA A 444 4.73 -26.88 -24.92
C ALA A 444 3.41 -27.69 -24.89
N LYS A 445 2.41 -27.28 -25.69
CA LYS A 445 1.14 -28.02 -25.80
C LYS A 445 1.29 -29.37 -26.52
N VAL A 446 2.17 -29.50 -27.50
CA VAL A 446 2.47 -30.80 -28.13
C VAL A 446 3.13 -31.74 -27.12
N GLN A 447 4.05 -31.25 -26.29
CA GLN A 447 4.68 -32.03 -25.23
C GLN A 447 3.71 -32.41 -24.11
N GLU A 448 2.72 -31.57 -23.79
CA GLU A 448 1.65 -31.87 -22.83
C GLU A 448 0.78 -33.07 -23.27
N TYR A 449 0.47 -33.18 -24.58
CA TYR A 449 -0.34 -34.28 -25.10
C TYR A 449 0.45 -35.52 -25.52
N LEU A 450 1.70 -35.38 -25.97
CA LEU A 450 2.50 -36.48 -26.55
C LEU A 450 3.73 -36.88 -25.71
N GLY A 451 4.05 -36.11 -24.66
CA GLY A 451 5.24 -36.33 -23.84
C GLY A 451 5.09 -37.52 -22.91
N THR A 452 5.84 -38.60 -23.18
CA THR A 452 5.89 -39.81 -22.35
C THR A 452 6.72 -39.58 -21.06
N GLY A 453 6.24 -38.69 -20.18
CA GLY A 453 6.95 -38.26 -18.98
C GLY A 453 6.72 -39.14 -17.75
N LYS A 454 5.55 -39.75 -17.60
CA LYS A 454 5.20 -40.60 -16.45
C LYS A 454 5.02 -42.07 -16.87
N PRO A 455 5.42 -43.06 -16.05
CA PRO A 455 5.19 -44.46 -16.35
C PRO A 455 3.69 -44.78 -16.41
N GLY A 456 3.15 -45.04 -17.60
CA GLY A 456 1.76 -45.44 -17.82
C GLY A 456 0.84 -44.42 -18.49
N GLU A 457 1.35 -43.23 -18.88
CA GLU A 457 0.59 -42.29 -19.74
C GLU A 457 0.85 -42.59 -21.23
N ASP A 458 -0.20 -43.01 -21.96
CA ASP A 458 -0.17 -43.17 -23.42
C ASP A 458 -0.32 -41.82 -24.14
N ALA A 459 0.35 -41.64 -25.27
CA ALA A 459 0.34 -40.39 -26.04
C ALA A 459 -1.07 -40.06 -26.61
N ASN A 460 -1.60 -38.89 -26.25
CA ASN A 460 -2.97 -38.50 -26.56
C ASN A 460 -3.08 -37.70 -27.87
N TYR A 461 -2.84 -38.37 -28.99
CA TYR A 461 -2.98 -37.81 -30.34
C TYR A 461 -4.37 -37.25 -30.65
N THR A 462 -5.42 -37.81 -30.03
CA THR A 462 -6.81 -37.35 -30.21
C THR A 462 -7.05 -36.00 -29.51
N GLY A 463 -6.57 -35.85 -28.27
CA GLY A 463 -6.62 -34.60 -27.52
C GLY A 463 -5.87 -33.47 -28.20
N LEU A 464 -4.64 -33.73 -28.69
CA LEU A 464 -3.87 -32.76 -29.48
C LEU A 464 -4.66 -32.29 -30.72
N MET A 465 -5.29 -33.22 -31.45
CA MET A 465 -6.07 -32.89 -32.65
C MET A 465 -7.33 -32.08 -32.34
N GLN A 466 -8.00 -32.38 -31.23
CA GLN A 466 -9.16 -31.61 -30.76
C GLN A 466 -8.75 -30.20 -30.35
N TRP A 467 -7.66 -30.05 -29.59
CA TRP A 467 -7.10 -28.75 -29.22
C TRP A 467 -6.71 -27.91 -30.45
N VAL A 468 -5.98 -28.50 -31.41
CA VAL A 468 -5.57 -27.80 -32.64
C VAL A 468 -6.80 -27.30 -33.42
N ASN A 469 -7.81 -28.13 -33.63
CA ASN A 469 -9.00 -27.73 -34.39
C ASN A 469 -9.95 -26.78 -33.64
N THR A 470 -9.90 -26.75 -32.30
CA THR A 470 -10.72 -25.84 -31.47
C THR A 470 -10.07 -24.45 -31.35
N THR A 471 -8.74 -24.40 -31.39
CA THR A 471 -7.94 -23.17 -31.26
C THR A 471 -7.65 -22.54 -32.62
N PHE A 472 -7.37 -23.35 -33.64
CA PHE A 472 -6.95 -22.91 -34.96
C PHE A 472 -7.88 -23.45 -36.06
N PRO A 473 -8.26 -22.63 -37.06
CA PRO A 473 -9.14 -23.03 -38.16
C PRO A 473 -8.39 -23.84 -39.25
N LEU A 474 -7.63 -24.87 -38.85
CA LEU A 474 -6.80 -25.68 -39.74
C LEU A 474 -7.56 -26.87 -40.36
N GLY A 475 -8.61 -27.37 -39.71
CA GLY A 475 -9.43 -28.47 -40.22
C GLY A 475 -8.63 -29.75 -40.46
N LEU A 476 -7.72 -30.10 -39.54
CA LEU A 476 -6.88 -31.28 -39.63
C LEU A 476 -7.68 -32.53 -39.26
N ASN A 477 -7.59 -33.56 -40.10
CA ASN A 477 -8.06 -34.93 -39.81
C ASN A 477 -6.85 -35.86 -39.60
N LYS A 478 -7.07 -37.10 -39.13
CA LYS A 478 -6.00 -38.09 -38.91
C LYS A 478 -5.07 -38.27 -40.11
N GLU A 479 -5.64 -38.33 -41.32
CA GLU A 479 -4.90 -38.54 -42.58
C GLU A 479 -4.00 -37.36 -42.98
N ARG A 480 -4.38 -36.12 -42.67
CA ARG A 480 -3.61 -34.90 -42.96
C ARG A 480 -2.65 -34.51 -41.85
N ALA A 481 -3.02 -34.79 -40.59
CA ALA A 481 -2.20 -34.53 -39.42
C ALA A 481 -1.02 -35.49 -39.35
N GLN A 482 -1.28 -36.80 -39.45
CA GLN A 482 -0.29 -37.87 -39.35
C GLN A 482 0.61 -37.76 -38.10
N PHE A 483 0.06 -37.29 -36.97
CA PHE A 483 0.85 -37.07 -35.76
C PHE A 483 1.55 -38.35 -35.27
N GLU A 484 0.91 -39.50 -35.45
CA GLU A 484 1.43 -40.84 -35.12
C GLU A 484 2.70 -41.24 -35.92
N THR A 485 3.03 -40.53 -37.01
CA THR A 485 4.19 -40.85 -37.88
C THR A 485 5.42 -40.00 -37.62
N ARG A 486 5.38 -39.08 -36.64
CA ARG A 486 6.47 -38.16 -36.31
C ARG A 486 6.70 -38.15 -34.80
N ASP A 487 7.90 -37.77 -34.38
CA ASP A 487 8.19 -37.46 -32.98
C ASP A 487 7.48 -36.15 -32.54
N PRO A 488 7.40 -35.87 -31.22
CA PRO A 488 6.77 -34.65 -30.71
C PRO A 488 7.39 -33.35 -31.27
N GLU A 489 8.70 -33.32 -31.49
CA GLU A 489 9.42 -32.14 -31.97
C GLU A 489 9.07 -31.81 -33.43
N ALA A 490 9.10 -32.80 -34.34
CA ALA A 490 8.68 -32.61 -35.72
C ALA A 490 7.16 -32.37 -35.86
N ASN A 491 6.34 -32.88 -34.93
CA ASN A 491 4.92 -32.51 -34.86
C ASN A 491 4.71 -31.06 -34.44
N ALA A 492 5.50 -30.55 -33.48
CA ALA A 492 5.46 -29.14 -33.09
C ALA A 492 5.87 -28.23 -34.25
N GLN A 493 6.98 -28.52 -34.93
CA GLN A 493 7.44 -27.76 -36.10
C GLN A 493 6.39 -27.76 -37.24
N PHE A 494 5.80 -28.91 -37.54
CA PHE A 494 4.72 -29.02 -38.52
C PHE A 494 3.51 -28.13 -38.16
N LEU A 495 3.11 -28.09 -36.88
CA LEU A 495 2.00 -27.24 -36.44
C LEU A 495 2.36 -25.76 -36.51
N ILE A 496 3.55 -25.35 -36.06
CA ILE A 496 4.05 -23.97 -36.15
C ILE A 496 3.97 -23.46 -37.58
N GLU A 497 4.50 -24.22 -38.55
CA GLU A 497 4.46 -23.86 -39.96
C GLU A 497 3.03 -23.72 -40.48
N LYS A 498 2.12 -24.65 -40.14
CA LYS A 498 0.71 -24.60 -40.56
C LYS A 498 -0.05 -23.43 -39.95
N ILE A 499 0.21 -23.09 -38.68
CA ILE A 499 -0.40 -21.95 -37.99
C ILE A 499 0.07 -20.64 -38.61
N LYS A 500 1.38 -20.48 -38.83
CA LYS A 500 1.97 -19.28 -39.47
C LYS A 500 1.46 -19.11 -40.92
N ASP A 501 1.43 -20.19 -41.71
CA ASP A 501 0.82 -20.23 -43.06
C ASP A 501 -0.63 -19.73 -43.05
N ALA A 502 -1.45 -20.28 -42.14
CA ALA A 502 -2.87 -19.94 -42.05
C ALA A 502 -3.09 -18.48 -41.62
N TYR A 503 -2.27 -17.99 -40.68
CA TYR A 503 -2.32 -16.61 -40.23
C TYR A 503 -1.89 -15.62 -41.32
N GLN A 504 -0.83 -15.93 -42.07
CA GLN A 504 -0.36 -15.11 -43.18
C GLN A 504 -1.40 -15.02 -44.31
N ARG A 505 -2.06 -16.14 -44.64
CA ARG A 505 -3.16 -16.15 -45.63
C ARG A 505 -4.39 -15.37 -45.16
N LYS A 506 -4.70 -15.38 -43.86
CA LYS A 506 -5.81 -14.59 -43.31
C LYS A 506 -5.50 -13.09 -43.39
N SER A 507 -4.37 -12.68 -42.82
CA SER A 507 -3.93 -11.28 -42.78
C SER A 507 -3.65 -10.67 -44.17
N SER A 508 -3.32 -11.46 -45.20
CA SER A 508 -3.11 -10.94 -46.56
C SER A 508 -4.36 -10.39 -47.25
N HIS A 509 -5.55 -10.63 -46.70
CA HIS A 509 -6.83 -10.13 -47.22
C HIS A 509 -7.37 -8.92 -46.43
N GLU A 510 -6.66 -8.49 -45.39
CA GLU A 510 -7.05 -7.43 -44.47
C GLU A 510 -6.16 -6.18 -44.64
N GLU A 511 -6.59 -5.04 -44.10
CA GLU A 511 -5.84 -3.79 -44.20
C GLU A 511 -4.63 -3.80 -43.23
N PRO A 512 -3.39 -3.54 -43.70
CA PRO A 512 -2.19 -3.68 -42.87
C PRO A 512 -2.16 -2.92 -41.54
N THR A 513 -2.69 -1.69 -41.47
CA THR A 513 -2.69 -0.91 -40.21
C THR A 513 -3.73 -1.40 -39.20
N ALA A 514 -4.89 -1.86 -39.69
CA ALA A 514 -5.92 -2.51 -38.88
C ALA A 514 -5.41 -3.84 -38.32
N VAL A 515 -4.72 -4.65 -39.13
CA VAL A 515 -4.08 -5.90 -38.68
C VAL A 515 -3.06 -5.62 -37.59
N LYS A 516 -2.13 -4.67 -37.76
CA LYS A 516 -1.15 -4.29 -36.71
C LYS A 516 -1.82 -3.82 -35.42
N SER A 517 -2.92 -3.07 -35.54
CA SER A 517 -3.66 -2.58 -34.37
C SER A 517 -4.38 -3.71 -33.62
N LEU A 518 -4.93 -4.68 -34.36
CA LEU A 518 -5.57 -5.87 -33.83
C LEU A 518 -4.56 -6.84 -33.20
N GLU A 519 -3.44 -7.11 -33.87
CA GLU A 519 -2.30 -7.88 -33.34
C GLU A 519 -1.84 -7.34 -31.98
N ARG A 520 -1.63 -6.02 -31.87
CA ARG A 520 -1.28 -5.36 -30.61
C ARG A 520 -2.39 -5.48 -29.56
N TYR A 521 -3.65 -5.28 -29.94
CA TYR A 521 -4.79 -5.38 -29.03
C TYR A 521 -4.94 -6.79 -28.43
N ILE A 522 -4.78 -7.84 -29.23
CA ILE A 522 -4.87 -9.24 -28.77
C ILE A 522 -3.86 -9.50 -27.63
N ILE A 523 -2.61 -9.09 -27.83
CA ILE A 523 -1.55 -9.29 -26.82
C ILE A 523 -1.84 -8.44 -25.57
N LEU A 524 -2.12 -7.14 -25.72
CA LEU A 524 -2.37 -6.26 -24.57
C LEU A 524 -3.61 -6.67 -23.77
N ASN A 525 -4.68 -7.11 -24.43
CA ASN A 525 -5.90 -7.54 -23.75
C ASN A 525 -5.68 -8.84 -22.95
N ALA A 526 -4.91 -9.79 -23.51
CA ALA A 526 -4.52 -11.01 -22.80
C ALA A 526 -3.65 -10.70 -21.57
N ILE A 527 -2.63 -9.86 -21.72
CA ILE A 527 -1.78 -9.40 -20.61
C ILE A 527 -2.62 -8.70 -19.54
N ASP A 528 -3.38 -7.66 -19.91
CA ASP A 528 -4.07 -6.80 -18.94
C ASP A 528 -5.17 -7.56 -18.19
N ARG A 529 -5.92 -8.46 -18.85
CA ARG A 529 -6.95 -9.28 -18.17
C ARG A 529 -6.33 -10.28 -17.20
N LEU A 530 -5.39 -11.10 -17.68
CA LEU A 530 -4.82 -12.17 -16.86
C LEU A 530 -3.92 -11.63 -15.75
N TRP A 531 -3.27 -10.48 -15.96
CA TRP A 531 -2.55 -9.79 -14.88
C TRP A 531 -3.49 -9.29 -13.78
N GLN A 532 -4.69 -8.79 -14.10
CA GLN A 532 -5.68 -8.40 -13.07
C GLN A 532 -6.18 -9.59 -12.26
N GLU A 533 -6.43 -10.73 -12.91
CA GLU A 533 -6.80 -11.99 -12.27
C GLU A 533 -5.65 -12.49 -11.36
N HIS A 534 -4.40 -12.42 -11.84
CA HIS A 534 -3.21 -12.75 -11.05
C HIS A 534 -3.01 -11.83 -9.85
N LEU A 535 -3.19 -10.51 -9.99
CA LEU A 535 -3.10 -9.56 -8.85
C LEU A 535 -4.09 -9.93 -7.74
N TYR A 536 -5.32 -10.29 -8.10
CA TYR A 536 -6.34 -10.73 -7.14
C TYR A 536 -5.95 -12.04 -6.44
N ALA A 537 -5.51 -13.05 -7.21
CA ALA A 537 -5.06 -14.33 -6.66
C ALA A 537 -3.82 -14.17 -5.77
N MET A 538 -2.91 -13.23 -6.08
CA MET A 538 -1.72 -12.91 -5.29
C MET A 538 -2.02 -12.17 -3.98
N ASP A 539 -3.07 -11.33 -3.93
CA ASP A 539 -3.56 -10.74 -2.68
C ASP A 539 -4.17 -11.83 -1.78
N ALA A 540 -5.03 -12.71 -2.33
CA ALA A 540 -5.61 -13.85 -1.59
C ALA A 540 -4.54 -14.83 -1.08
N LEU A 541 -3.52 -15.14 -1.90
CA LEU A 541 -2.37 -15.94 -1.49
C LEU A 541 -1.64 -15.33 -0.30
N ARG A 542 -1.39 -14.01 -0.32
CA ARG A 542 -0.68 -13.31 0.75
C ARG A 542 -1.39 -13.48 2.10
N GLU A 543 -2.72 -13.48 2.10
CA GLU A 543 -3.53 -13.65 3.31
C GLU A 543 -3.56 -15.13 3.76
N GLY A 544 -3.83 -16.06 2.85
CA GLY A 544 -3.89 -17.51 3.16
C GLY A 544 -2.56 -18.10 3.67
N VAL A 545 -1.41 -17.57 3.24
CA VAL A 545 -0.10 -18.08 3.65
C VAL A 545 0.19 -17.84 5.13
N TYR A 546 -0.43 -16.85 5.80
CA TYR A 546 -0.29 -16.68 7.25
C TYR A 546 -0.87 -17.86 8.03
N LEU A 547 -1.91 -18.53 7.51
CA LEU A 547 -2.46 -19.76 8.11
C LEU A 547 -1.47 -20.93 8.00
N ARG A 548 -0.56 -20.93 7.01
CA ARG A 548 0.48 -21.97 6.89
C ARG A 548 1.60 -21.83 7.92
N ALA A 549 1.69 -20.68 8.62
CA ALA A 549 2.61 -20.51 9.75
C ALA A 549 2.30 -21.48 10.91
N TYR A 550 1.04 -21.89 11.08
CA TYR A 550 0.65 -22.89 12.08
C TYR A 550 1.29 -24.27 11.83
N ALA A 551 1.67 -24.57 10.58
CA ALA A 551 2.38 -25.80 10.20
C ALA A 551 3.91 -25.71 10.37
N GLN A 552 4.43 -24.70 11.09
CA GLN A 552 5.86 -24.45 11.34
C GLN A 552 6.73 -24.23 10.09
N LYS A 553 6.12 -24.01 8.92
CA LYS A 553 6.79 -23.56 7.69
C LYS A 553 7.00 -22.04 7.72
N ASP A 554 8.02 -21.54 7.03
CA ASP A 554 8.22 -20.09 6.87
C ASP A 554 7.24 -19.55 5.82
N PRO A 555 6.31 -18.64 6.19
CA PRO A 555 5.35 -18.04 5.27
C PRO A 555 5.99 -17.43 4.03
N LEU A 556 7.15 -16.79 4.16
CA LEU A 556 7.81 -16.10 3.04
C LEU A 556 8.35 -17.10 1.99
N ILE A 557 8.75 -18.30 2.41
CA ILE A 557 9.26 -19.33 1.51
C ILE A 557 8.12 -19.98 0.74
N GLU A 558 7.02 -20.33 1.43
CA GLU A 558 5.83 -20.90 0.80
C GLU A 558 5.20 -19.89 -0.17
N TYR A 559 5.06 -18.61 0.23
CA TYR A 559 4.61 -17.54 -0.65
C TYR A 559 5.47 -17.44 -1.91
N LYS A 560 6.80 -17.49 -1.78
CA LYS A 560 7.72 -17.39 -2.92
C LYS A 560 7.61 -18.56 -3.89
N ALA A 561 7.39 -19.77 -3.40
CA ALA A 561 7.22 -20.96 -4.25
C ALA A 561 5.89 -20.88 -5.00
N GLU A 562 4.78 -20.69 -4.27
CA GLU A 562 3.43 -20.69 -4.84
C GLU A 562 3.20 -19.49 -5.78
N ALA A 563 3.72 -18.31 -5.43
CA ALA A 563 3.71 -17.15 -6.31
C ALA A 563 4.52 -17.34 -7.59
N TYR A 564 5.60 -18.13 -7.55
CA TYR A 564 6.39 -18.46 -8.74
C TYR A 564 5.62 -19.42 -9.65
N ASP A 565 5.02 -20.47 -9.09
CA ASP A 565 4.23 -21.44 -9.85
C ASP A 565 3.01 -20.77 -10.51
N MET A 566 2.26 -19.94 -9.76
CA MET A 566 1.16 -19.11 -10.29
C MET A 566 1.64 -18.15 -11.39
N PHE A 567 2.85 -17.61 -11.29
CA PHE A 567 3.41 -16.72 -12.31
C PHE A 567 3.84 -17.45 -13.58
N VAL A 568 4.39 -18.65 -13.47
CA VAL A 568 4.67 -19.52 -14.62
C VAL A 568 3.36 -19.88 -15.33
N GLU A 569 2.32 -20.22 -14.56
CA GLU A 569 0.99 -20.49 -15.08
C GLU A 569 0.38 -19.26 -15.77
N LEU A 570 0.45 -18.08 -15.15
CA LEU A 570 0.04 -16.81 -15.76
C LEU A 570 0.70 -16.60 -17.13
N MET A 571 2.03 -16.74 -17.21
CA MET A 571 2.76 -16.51 -18.46
C MET A 571 2.40 -17.53 -19.54
N ALA A 572 2.11 -18.78 -19.17
CA ALA A 572 1.57 -19.78 -20.09
C ALA A 572 0.14 -19.44 -20.54
N ASN A 573 -0.71 -19.00 -19.62
CA ASN A 573 -2.09 -18.61 -19.88
C ASN A 573 -2.19 -17.36 -20.78
N ILE A 574 -1.30 -16.37 -20.62
CA ILE A 574 -1.19 -15.21 -21.54
C ILE A 574 -0.90 -15.69 -22.97
N LYS A 575 0.07 -16.61 -23.13
CA LYS A 575 0.43 -17.16 -24.45
C LYS A 575 -0.73 -17.95 -25.06
N ASN A 576 -1.39 -18.80 -24.28
CA ASN A 576 -2.56 -19.58 -24.71
C ASN A 576 -3.74 -18.67 -25.12
N GLU A 577 -4.02 -17.62 -24.35
CA GLU A 577 -5.08 -16.65 -24.63
C GLU A 577 -4.81 -15.86 -25.93
N VAL A 578 -3.56 -15.45 -26.16
CA VAL A 578 -3.14 -14.84 -27.43
C VAL A 578 -3.39 -15.79 -28.60
N LEU A 579 -2.96 -17.05 -28.52
CA LEU A 579 -3.20 -18.06 -29.56
C LEU A 579 -4.69 -18.29 -29.83
N HIS A 580 -5.51 -18.35 -28.78
CA HIS A 580 -6.94 -18.60 -28.87
C HIS A 580 -7.71 -17.44 -29.52
N ASN A 581 -7.31 -16.20 -29.19
CA ASN A 581 -7.94 -14.99 -29.72
C ASN A 581 -7.42 -14.59 -31.11
N LEU A 582 -6.25 -15.08 -31.54
CA LEU A 582 -5.59 -14.77 -32.81
C LEU A 582 -6.50 -14.99 -34.04
N PHE A 583 -7.21 -16.12 -34.08
CA PHE A 583 -8.07 -16.48 -35.22
C PHE A 583 -9.55 -16.13 -35.01
N ARG A 584 -10.00 -15.91 -33.77
CA ARG A 584 -11.39 -15.55 -33.46
C ARG A 584 -11.69 -14.08 -33.72
N SER A 585 -10.82 -13.19 -33.25
CA SER A 585 -10.99 -11.72 -33.35
C SER A 585 -10.95 -11.20 -34.79
N THR A 586 -10.10 -11.79 -35.64
CA THR A 586 -10.00 -11.55 -37.09
C THR A 586 -11.23 -12.02 -37.90
N SER A 587 -12.32 -12.46 -37.27
CA SER A 587 -13.55 -12.89 -37.97
C SER A 587 -14.53 -11.74 -38.22
N ASN A 588 -14.34 -10.59 -37.57
CA ASN A 588 -15.32 -9.51 -37.59
C ASN A 588 -14.66 -8.13 -37.40
N LEU A 589 -13.74 -7.79 -38.30
CA LEU A 589 -13.04 -6.49 -38.34
C LEU A 589 -14.00 -5.30 -38.23
N GLN A 590 -15.17 -5.38 -38.86
CA GLN A 590 -16.20 -4.36 -38.82
C GLN A 590 -16.89 -4.25 -37.45
N ALA A 591 -17.04 -5.35 -36.71
CA ALA A 591 -17.45 -5.29 -35.30
C ALA A 591 -16.32 -4.80 -34.38
N PHE A 592 -15.05 -5.03 -34.74
CA PHE A 592 -13.90 -4.49 -34.00
C PHE A 592 -13.74 -2.97 -34.18
N GLU A 593 -13.89 -2.44 -35.40
CA GLU A 593 -13.96 -1.00 -35.66
C GLU A 593 -15.13 -0.34 -34.89
N ASN A 594 -16.32 -0.96 -34.95
CA ASN A 594 -17.47 -0.50 -34.17
C ASN A 594 -17.22 -0.61 -32.66
N PHE A 595 -16.55 -1.66 -32.17
CA PHE A 595 -16.18 -1.82 -30.77
C PHE A 595 -15.22 -0.72 -30.30
N LEU A 596 -14.15 -0.46 -31.07
CA LEU A 596 -13.22 0.64 -30.83
C LEU A 596 -13.92 2.01 -30.84
N ALA A 597 -14.92 2.20 -31.71
CA ALA A 597 -15.75 3.41 -31.72
C ALA A 597 -16.75 3.49 -30.53
N THR A 598 -17.09 2.37 -29.90
CA THR A 598 -17.94 2.32 -28.68
C THR A 598 -17.17 2.32 -27.37
N LEU A 599 -15.84 2.17 -27.38
CA LEU A 599 -15.03 2.33 -26.17
C LEU A 599 -15.29 3.74 -25.58
N PRO A 600 -15.63 3.85 -24.28
CA PRO A 600 -15.89 5.15 -23.69
C PRO A 600 -14.64 6.03 -23.80
N GLN A 601 -14.74 7.13 -24.55
CA GLN A 601 -13.65 8.09 -24.75
C GLN A 601 -13.46 8.98 -23.51
N PHE A 602 -13.24 8.34 -22.36
CA PHE A 602 -13.32 8.90 -21.02
C PHE A 602 -12.11 9.77 -20.62
N LEU A 603 -11.13 9.94 -21.52
CA LEU A 603 -9.89 10.70 -21.28
C LEU A 603 -9.56 11.76 -22.35
N LEU A 604 -10.44 12.02 -23.33
CA LEU A 604 -10.18 13.01 -24.39
C LEU A 604 -11.27 14.07 -24.57
N LYS A 605 -12.30 14.10 -23.72
CA LYS A 605 -13.33 15.14 -23.74
C LYS A 605 -13.00 16.31 -22.79
N GLU A 606 -11.85 16.95 -23.02
CA GLU A 606 -11.67 18.33 -22.57
C GLU A 606 -12.72 19.24 -23.22
N GLN A 607 -13.03 20.34 -22.55
CA GLN A 607 -14.21 21.16 -22.80
C GLN A 607 -14.16 21.89 -24.16
N ALA A 608 -14.83 21.34 -25.18
CA ALA A 608 -15.22 22.10 -26.36
C ALA A 608 -16.46 22.97 -26.03
N PRO A 609 -16.41 24.31 -26.17
CA PRO A 609 -17.55 25.17 -25.86
C PRO A 609 -18.64 25.07 -26.93
N SER A 610 -19.89 24.97 -26.49
CA SER A 610 -21.05 24.95 -27.38
C SER A 610 -21.30 26.35 -27.99
N PRO A 611 -21.50 26.49 -29.31
CA PRO A 611 -21.73 27.79 -29.94
C PRO A 611 -23.17 28.26 -29.73
N GLY A 612 -23.42 29.11 -28.71
CA GLY A 612 -24.79 29.60 -28.48
C GLY A 612 -25.08 30.62 -27.37
N SER A 613 -24.11 31.06 -26.55
CA SER A 613 -24.40 31.93 -25.38
C SER A 613 -23.51 33.19 -25.32
N PRO A 614 -24.05 34.35 -24.89
CA PRO A 614 -23.33 35.63 -24.94
C PRO A 614 -22.35 35.83 -23.77
N ALA A 615 -21.25 36.55 -24.02
CA ALA A 615 -20.15 36.73 -23.08
C ALA A 615 -20.36 37.91 -22.09
N PRO A 616 -20.12 37.71 -20.78
CA PRO A 616 -19.83 38.78 -19.82
C PRO A 616 -18.37 39.27 -19.92
N GLN A 617 -18.11 40.52 -19.54
CA GLN A 617 -16.83 41.22 -19.74
C GLN A 617 -16.01 41.37 -18.44
N HIS A 618 -14.66 41.39 -18.56
CA HIS A 618 -13.63 41.72 -17.53
C HIS A 618 -13.55 40.77 -16.29
N ALA A 619 -12.41 40.40 -15.70
CA ALA A 619 -10.95 40.38 -15.98
C ALA A 619 -10.28 39.59 -14.80
N PRO A 620 -8.94 39.43 -14.66
CA PRO A 620 -7.86 39.10 -15.60
C PRO A 620 -7.26 37.68 -15.33
N ARG A 621 -6.41 37.15 -16.23
CA ARG A 621 -5.71 35.85 -16.07
C ARG A 621 -4.18 35.97 -15.87
N PRO A 622 -3.55 35.23 -14.95
CA PRO A 622 -2.12 34.92 -14.97
C PRO A 622 -1.79 33.75 -15.93
N GLN A 623 -0.55 33.69 -16.42
CA GLN A 623 -0.02 32.59 -17.23
C GLN A 623 0.70 31.53 -16.37
N PRO A 624 0.75 30.28 -16.84
CA PRO A 624 2.00 29.49 -16.76
C PRO A 624 2.42 28.88 -18.11
N ALA A 625 3.69 28.47 -18.17
CA ALA A 625 4.40 28.02 -19.37
C ALA A 625 4.07 26.59 -19.81
N MET A 626 4.20 26.32 -21.12
CA MET A 626 4.26 24.96 -21.68
C MET A 626 5.69 24.40 -21.65
N ALA A 627 5.78 23.07 -21.51
CA ALA A 627 6.98 22.29 -21.78
C ALA A 627 7.11 21.97 -23.29
N MET A 628 8.29 21.54 -23.72
CA MET A 628 8.53 20.91 -25.02
C MET A 628 9.20 19.55 -24.83
N ALA A 629 8.84 18.62 -25.71
CA ALA A 629 9.24 17.21 -25.66
C ALA A 629 10.65 16.96 -26.23
N GLY A 630 11.13 15.73 -26.04
CA GLY A 630 12.29 15.15 -26.73
C GLY A 630 12.28 13.62 -26.61
N GLY A 631 12.68 12.92 -27.67
CA GLY A 631 12.80 11.46 -27.72
C GLY A 631 13.76 11.02 -28.83
N SER A 632 14.37 9.83 -28.69
CA SER A 632 15.49 9.25 -29.50
C SER A 632 16.81 10.08 -29.49
N GLY A 633 18.03 9.55 -29.60
CA GLY A 633 18.55 8.17 -29.58
C GLY A 633 19.86 8.07 -30.42
N ASP A 634 20.85 7.19 -30.18
CA ASP A 634 21.20 6.35 -29.02
C ASP A 634 22.68 5.87 -29.15
N GLY A 635 23.25 5.21 -28.12
CA GLY A 635 24.54 4.47 -28.24
C GLY A 635 25.56 4.63 -27.10
N GLU A 636 25.98 3.52 -26.49
CA GLU A 636 26.99 3.45 -25.41
C GLU A 636 28.44 3.46 -25.90
N MET A 637 29.36 4.06 -25.12
CA MET A 637 30.69 3.48 -24.83
C MET A 637 31.36 4.16 -23.62
N LYS A 638 31.95 3.35 -22.73
CA LYS A 638 32.76 3.84 -21.59
C LYS A 638 34.16 4.27 -22.04
N LEU A 639 34.61 5.46 -21.62
CA LEU A 639 36.00 5.90 -21.69
C LEU A 639 36.38 6.68 -20.43
N ASP A 640 37.35 6.18 -19.66
CA ASP A 640 37.96 6.90 -18.55
C ASP A 640 38.82 8.06 -19.07
N LEU A 641 38.45 9.30 -18.75
CA LEU A 641 39.24 10.49 -19.06
C LEU A 641 39.31 11.44 -17.85
N ALA A 642 40.54 11.74 -17.44
CA ALA A 642 40.85 12.67 -16.36
C ALA A 642 40.34 14.10 -16.67
N PRO A 643 40.02 14.92 -15.65
CA PRO A 643 39.39 16.23 -15.86
C PRO A 643 40.29 17.21 -16.61
N VAL A 644 39.92 17.52 -17.85
CA VAL A 644 40.58 18.52 -18.70
C VAL A 644 40.43 19.92 -18.09
N ARG A 645 41.56 20.57 -17.78
CA ARG A 645 41.58 22.00 -17.43
C ARG A 645 41.17 22.83 -18.65
N ARG A 646 40.16 23.69 -18.50
CA ARG A 646 39.77 24.65 -19.54
C ARG A 646 40.84 25.74 -19.71
N GLU A 647 41.34 25.91 -20.93
CA GLU A 647 42.32 26.95 -21.28
C GLU A 647 41.71 28.33 -21.56
N LEU A 648 40.38 28.44 -21.63
CA LEU A 648 39.67 29.71 -21.88
C LEU A 648 38.72 30.10 -20.74
N PRO A 649 38.69 31.39 -20.34
CA PRO A 649 37.80 31.87 -19.29
C PRO A 649 36.32 31.81 -19.69
N LYS A 650 35.44 31.66 -18.69
CA LYS A 650 33.99 31.51 -18.87
C LYS A 650 33.34 32.85 -19.25
N VAL A 651 33.29 33.15 -20.54
CA VAL A 651 32.69 34.40 -21.07
C VAL A 651 31.20 34.50 -20.69
N GLY A 652 30.82 35.63 -20.10
CA GLY A 652 29.46 35.92 -19.66
C GLY A 652 28.49 36.18 -20.83
N ARG A 653 27.20 35.86 -20.63
CA ARG A 653 26.14 35.98 -21.65
C ARG A 653 26.03 37.38 -22.32
N ASN A 654 26.47 38.43 -21.63
CA ASN A 654 26.45 39.82 -22.10
C ASN A 654 27.84 40.41 -22.45
N GLU A 655 28.92 39.63 -22.32
CA GLU A 655 30.30 40.04 -22.63
C GLU A 655 30.59 39.96 -24.15
N PRO A 656 31.67 40.61 -24.65
CA PRO A 656 32.10 40.49 -26.03
C PRO A 656 32.38 39.04 -26.42
N CYS A 657 31.91 38.61 -27.59
CA CYS A 657 32.09 37.25 -28.06
C CYS A 657 33.58 36.99 -28.41
N PRO A 658 34.21 35.91 -27.92
CA PRO A 658 35.65 35.68 -28.08
C PRO A 658 36.08 35.37 -29.52
N CYS A 659 35.14 35.19 -30.45
CA CYS A 659 35.39 35.06 -31.90
C CYS A 659 35.74 36.39 -32.60
N GLY A 660 35.95 37.49 -31.86
CA GLY A 660 36.34 38.79 -32.41
C GLY A 660 35.23 39.57 -33.14
N SER A 661 33.99 39.08 -33.15
CA SER A 661 32.88 39.64 -33.94
C SER A 661 32.31 40.99 -33.45
N GLY A 662 32.85 41.56 -32.37
CA GLY A 662 32.38 42.80 -31.73
C GLY A 662 30.98 42.71 -31.07
N LYS A 663 30.27 41.60 -31.23
CA LYS A 663 28.92 41.38 -30.70
C LYS A 663 28.95 40.72 -29.32
N LYS A 664 27.92 40.92 -28.50
CA LYS A 664 27.75 40.20 -27.22
C LYS A 664 27.56 38.70 -27.46
N TYR A 665 28.10 37.83 -26.60
CA TYR A 665 28.10 36.37 -26.79
C TYR A 665 26.73 35.80 -27.16
N LYS A 666 25.66 36.17 -26.44
CA LYS A 666 24.27 35.75 -26.72
C LYS A 666 23.71 36.13 -28.11
N ASN A 667 24.33 37.10 -28.78
CA ASN A 667 23.93 37.57 -30.11
C ASN A 667 24.89 37.08 -31.22
N CYS A 668 25.84 36.20 -30.89
CA CYS A 668 26.83 35.63 -31.79
C CYS A 668 26.97 34.11 -31.56
N CYS A 669 28.10 33.60 -31.06
CA CYS A 669 28.30 32.15 -30.87
C CYS A 669 27.33 31.52 -29.85
N GLY A 670 26.80 32.30 -28.91
CA GLY A 670 25.74 31.88 -27.99
C GLY A 670 24.32 32.10 -28.50
N ARG A 671 24.12 32.22 -29.83
CA ARG A 671 22.82 32.46 -30.48
C ARG A 671 22.26 31.23 -31.19
N VAL A 672 22.89 30.06 -31.07
CA VAL A 672 22.40 28.81 -31.66
C VAL A 672 21.42 28.15 -30.68
N ALA A 673 20.16 28.12 -31.09
CA ALA A 673 19.09 27.22 -30.66
C ALA A 673 18.24 26.98 -31.91
#